data_AF-A0A0L8HLX2-F1
#
_entry.id   AF-A0A0L8HLX2-F1
#
_cell.length_a   1.000
_cell.length_b   1.000
_cell.length_c   1.000
_cell.angle_alpha   90.00
_cell.angle_beta   90.00
_cell.angle_gamma   90.00
#
_symmetry.space_group_name_H-M   'P 1'
#
loop_
_entity.id
_entity.type
_entity.pdbx_description
1 polymer ?
#
loop_
_entity_poly.entity_id
_entity_poly.type
_entity_poly.pdbx_seq_one_letter_code
_entity_poly.pdbx_strand_id
1 'polypeptide(L)'
;MDTRMLRLKLFVLFITGTSYLTLVSALSVEKKYVDKTLLQSTGKAHSEIQEITTLHEYVSDRFSEMSLKYRDSMTVLSKKGSDISVKGLIYAATVSQFYKNFSRNVAEELIRFVSTPELLQYSCPFREAITCDKNSIYRTASGSCNNLNYPYWGKSYTPLLRMRPPYYEDTVFTPRNISVQNAALPGARDISVYFHQKIEDPLMDHDTTHLAAVFGEFLMRDIAYVPTMQASSGKRYDCCKFGYMSGHMCMPIQMCKVDPFFTPYNRKCLSFARSATSPPLNCKLGPREQLNQNTHYIDVSQIYGSDEATTKSLRTMVAGKMKTSDIGDGMMPLDLFNVANCKLKNVNGNITYCFTGGDDRLNENPLILSLHAVFLREHNRIATHLSSMHPTWDDEKIFQESRRIVIAEMQHITYNEYLPYILGPQLMAKHDLNVQNSGYTSYDSQVSAGIYNVFSVAAGLYSTSMIRSNFTIDTYHKLSSTFLRADMFYRNEDVASKIIKGMLTDSSQTVDRYVTDELTNKYLESFPGTGIDLAADHIQRGRDHGIMSYPMWTIKTGEPRWSNFKSLTNHSTDNQARLSQIYRNIYDIDLWTAGISEIPVLGGKVGPTFGNIIAKQFEVLKNGDRFWYENNDKGAFSRVQLQEIRKVSLTEILCRNTRITEIQKNSFVAASESNPLVKCGTLAKIDLCKWGPPSHWLAWGSWSLCYQGTKLRRRICQNNSKIVCPCQGSSMEIRPCQNRYVPPVQQKQHQQPTQQPTERVMQQTTKVFLSHRPAPVMVA
;
A
#
# COMPACT_ATOMS: atom_id res chain seq x y z
N MET A 1 -51.13 -5.25 1.11
CA MET A 1 -50.02 -6.25 1.11
C MET A 1 -50.19 -7.09 -0.14
N ASP A 2 -49.25 -6.97 -1.06
CA ASP A 2 -49.38 -7.39 -2.45
C ASP A 2 -49.26 -8.92 -2.61
N THR A 3 -50.31 -9.53 -3.16
CA THR A 3 -50.42 -10.96 -3.53
C THR A 3 -49.25 -11.47 -4.38
N ARG A 4 -48.51 -10.59 -5.08
CA ARG A 4 -47.27 -10.97 -5.78
C ARG A 4 -46.14 -11.36 -4.82
N MET A 5 -46.02 -10.67 -3.69
CA MET A 5 -44.95 -10.91 -2.71
C MET A 5 -45.18 -12.21 -1.92
N LEU A 6 -46.45 -12.58 -1.70
CA LEU A 6 -46.81 -13.87 -1.07
C LEU A 6 -46.55 -15.05 -2.02
N ARG A 7 -46.82 -14.88 -3.33
CA ARG A 7 -46.51 -15.87 -4.36
C ARG A 7 -45.01 -16.06 -4.56
N LEU A 8 -44.23 -14.98 -4.52
CA LEU A 8 -42.77 -15.05 -4.58
C LEU A 8 -42.17 -15.74 -3.33
N LYS A 9 -42.71 -15.47 -2.13
CA LYS A 9 -42.31 -16.15 -0.89
C LYS A 9 -42.65 -17.65 -0.89
N LEU A 10 -43.82 -18.03 -1.42
CA LEU A 10 -44.21 -19.44 -1.57
C LEU A 10 -43.36 -20.17 -2.63
N PHE A 11 -42.96 -19.48 -3.70
CA PHE A 11 -42.07 -20.01 -4.74
C PHE A 11 -40.64 -20.22 -4.22
N VAL A 12 -40.15 -19.33 -3.36
CA VAL A 12 -38.83 -19.44 -2.70
C VAL A 12 -38.79 -20.56 -1.66
N LEU A 13 -39.89 -20.81 -0.93
CA LEU A 13 -40.01 -21.97 -0.02
C LEU A 13 -39.97 -23.31 -0.76
N PHE A 14 -40.41 -23.35 -2.03
CA PHE A 14 -40.43 -24.55 -2.86
C PHE A 14 -39.06 -24.91 -3.44
N ILE A 15 -38.18 -23.92 -3.68
CA ILE A 15 -36.84 -24.10 -4.25
C ILE A 15 -35.78 -24.44 -3.18
N THR A 16 -36.03 -24.14 -1.90
CA THR A 16 -35.00 -24.16 -0.86
C THR A 16 -34.85 -25.42 -0.02
N GLY A 17 -35.58 -26.53 -0.27
CA GLY A 17 -35.17 -27.82 0.31
C GLY A 17 -36.23 -28.87 0.62
N THR A 18 -36.89 -29.43 -0.40
CA THR A 18 -37.33 -30.83 -0.35
C THR A 18 -37.16 -31.47 -1.72
N SER A 19 -36.53 -32.62 -1.78
CA SER A 19 -36.30 -33.40 -2.99
C SER A 19 -37.63 -33.71 -3.69
N TYR A 20 -37.65 -33.48 -5.00
CA TYR A 20 -38.77 -33.77 -5.92
C TYR A 20 -39.39 -35.17 -5.70
N LEU A 21 -38.58 -36.16 -5.31
CA LEU A 21 -39.00 -37.55 -5.03
C LEU A 21 -39.90 -37.72 -3.80
N THR A 22 -39.75 -36.89 -2.76
CA THR A 22 -40.60 -36.94 -1.54
C THR A 22 -41.99 -36.33 -1.76
N LEU A 23 -42.11 -35.37 -2.69
CA LEU A 23 -43.42 -34.77 -3.01
C LEU A 23 -44.23 -35.64 -3.98
N VAL A 24 -43.58 -36.28 -4.95
CA VAL A 24 -44.25 -37.18 -5.91
C VAL A 24 -44.77 -38.45 -5.23
N SER A 25 -44.13 -38.90 -4.15
CA SER A 25 -44.62 -40.01 -3.31
C SER A 25 -45.72 -39.60 -2.33
N ALA A 26 -45.81 -38.31 -1.96
CA ALA A 26 -46.93 -37.77 -1.17
C ALA A 26 -48.16 -37.44 -2.04
N LEU A 27 -47.97 -37.09 -3.31
CA LEU A 27 -49.04 -36.72 -4.24
C LEU A 27 -49.63 -37.90 -5.03
N SER A 28 -49.11 -39.11 -4.86
CA SER A 28 -49.66 -40.32 -5.47
C SER A 28 -50.83 -40.95 -4.68
N VAL A 29 -51.19 -40.40 -3.51
CA VAL A 29 -52.22 -40.98 -2.62
C VAL A 29 -53.61 -40.32 -2.72
N GLU A 30 -53.77 -39.13 -3.32
CA GLU A 30 -55.11 -38.52 -3.50
C GLU A 30 -55.33 -38.01 -4.93
N LYS A 31 -55.54 -38.93 -5.87
CA LYS A 31 -56.16 -38.63 -7.16
C LYS A 31 -57.68 -38.48 -7.01
N LYS A 32 -58.15 -37.31 -6.60
CA LYS A 32 -59.50 -36.79 -6.94
C LYS A 32 -59.57 -35.33 -6.49
N TYR A 33 -59.82 -34.43 -7.46
CA TYR A 33 -59.84 -32.96 -7.36
C TYR A 33 -58.47 -32.27 -7.51
N VAL A 34 -57.97 -32.21 -8.75
CA VAL A 34 -56.99 -31.19 -9.15
C VAL A 34 -57.75 -30.07 -9.86
N ASP A 35 -57.77 -28.89 -9.24
CA ASP A 35 -58.39 -27.67 -9.76
C ASP A 35 -57.69 -27.20 -11.06
N LYS A 36 -58.46 -26.74 -12.06
CA LYS A 36 -57.93 -26.24 -13.34
C LYS A 36 -57.00 -25.04 -13.14
N THR A 37 -57.23 -24.26 -12.10
CA THR A 37 -56.37 -23.12 -11.74
C THR A 37 -55.03 -23.56 -11.18
N LEU A 38 -54.98 -24.69 -10.47
CA LEU A 38 -53.74 -25.29 -9.98
C LEU A 38 -52.92 -25.86 -11.16
N LEU A 39 -53.57 -26.54 -12.10
CA LEU A 39 -52.97 -27.06 -13.34
C LEU A 39 -52.40 -25.95 -14.25
N GLN A 40 -53.09 -24.81 -14.37
CA GLN A 40 -52.57 -23.63 -15.06
C GLN A 40 -51.41 -22.96 -14.30
N SER A 41 -51.47 -22.92 -12.96
CA SER A 41 -50.37 -22.39 -12.15
C SER A 41 -49.12 -23.30 -12.20
N THR A 42 -49.29 -24.62 -12.24
CA THR A 42 -48.20 -25.59 -12.43
C THR A 42 -47.69 -25.57 -13.86
N GLY A 43 -48.55 -25.39 -14.87
CA GLY A 43 -48.12 -25.25 -16.27
C GLY A 43 -47.32 -23.97 -16.52
N LYS A 44 -47.73 -22.86 -15.90
CA LYS A 44 -47.00 -21.59 -15.95
C LYS A 44 -45.71 -21.63 -15.13
N ALA A 45 -45.74 -22.25 -13.95
CA ALA A 45 -44.53 -22.51 -13.18
C ALA A 45 -43.57 -23.45 -13.93
N HIS A 46 -44.09 -24.44 -14.67
CA HIS A 46 -43.29 -25.34 -15.49
C HIS A 46 -42.66 -24.63 -16.69
N SER A 47 -43.38 -23.73 -17.36
CA SER A 47 -42.81 -22.91 -18.44
C SER A 47 -41.77 -21.91 -17.91
N GLU A 48 -42.03 -21.26 -16.77
CA GLU A 48 -41.07 -20.36 -16.12
C GLU A 48 -39.82 -21.13 -15.61
N ILE A 49 -39.98 -22.36 -15.11
CA ILE A 49 -38.87 -23.25 -14.73
C ILE A 49 -38.10 -23.71 -15.98
N GLN A 50 -38.78 -24.10 -17.06
CA GLN A 50 -38.11 -24.43 -18.32
C GLN A 50 -37.33 -23.23 -18.85
N GLU A 51 -37.90 -22.02 -18.84
CA GLU A 51 -37.18 -20.80 -19.22
C GLU A 51 -35.95 -20.56 -18.34
N ILE A 52 -36.04 -20.75 -17.02
CA ILE A 52 -34.90 -20.63 -16.10
C ILE A 52 -33.84 -21.73 -16.33
N THR A 53 -34.25 -22.97 -16.57
CA THR A 53 -33.35 -24.09 -16.87
C THR A 53 -32.65 -23.89 -18.21
N THR A 54 -33.38 -23.48 -19.26
CA THR A 54 -32.81 -23.11 -20.56
C THR A 54 -31.88 -21.91 -20.43
N LEU A 55 -32.19 -20.94 -19.55
CA LEU A 55 -31.30 -19.83 -19.27
C LEU A 55 -30.04 -20.27 -18.53
N HIS A 56 -30.15 -21.22 -17.60
CA HIS A 56 -29.03 -21.80 -16.89
C HIS A 56 -28.09 -22.57 -17.82
N GLU A 57 -28.65 -23.42 -18.68
CA GLU A 57 -27.91 -24.14 -19.74
C GLU A 57 -27.25 -23.15 -20.72
N TYR A 58 -27.99 -22.13 -21.17
CA TYR A 58 -27.45 -21.06 -22.01
C TYR A 58 -26.26 -20.35 -21.35
N VAL A 59 -26.35 -20.01 -20.06
CA VAL A 59 -25.25 -19.35 -19.34
C VAL A 59 -24.06 -20.30 -19.16
N SER A 60 -24.31 -21.60 -18.94
CA SER A 60 -23.29 -22.65 -18.81
C SER A 60 -22.51 -22.86 -20.11
N ASP A 61 -23.20 -22.92 -21.25
CA ASP A 61 -22.55 -23.07 -22.56
C ASP A 61 -21.73 -21.83 -22.92
N ARG A 62 -22.29 -20.64 -22.67
CA ARG A 62 -21.59 -19.36 -22.90
C ARG A 62 -20.41 -19.18 -21.96
N PHE A 63 -20.48 -19.72 -20.74
CA PHE A 63 -19.34 -19.76 -19.82
C PHE A 63 -18.18 -20.56 -20.39
N SER A 64 -18.43 -21.73 -20.98
CA SER A 64 -17.38 -22.57 -21.57
C SER A 64 -16.72 -21.88 -22.77
N GLU A 65 -17.52 -21.25 -23.65
CA GLU A 65 -17.03 -20.45 -24.78
C GLU A 65 -16.19 -19.25 -24.30
N MET A 66 -16.69 -18.50 -23.31
CA MET A 66 -15.99 -17.35 -22.75
C MET A 66 -14.71 -17.75 -22.01
N SER A 67 -14.74 -18.85 -21.26
CA SER A 67 -13.56 -19.35 -20.56
C SER A 67 -12.45 -19.70 -21.53
N LEU A 68 -12.76 -20.28 -22.70
CA LEU A 68 -11.76 -20.53 -23.74
C LEU A 68 -11.25 -19.21 -24.32
N LYS A 69 -12.15 -18.28 -24.66
CA LYS A 69 -11.81 -16.98 -25.24
C LYS A 69 -10.87 -16.13 -24.37
N TYR A 70 -11.11 -16.08 -23.06
CA TYR A 70 -10.33 -15.24 -22.14
C TYR A 70 -9.05 -15.90 -21.61
N ARG A 71 -8.97 -17.24 -21.59
CA ARG A 71 -7.78 -17.98 -21.09
C ARG A 71 -6.53 -17.69 -21.92
N ASP A 72 -6.66 -17.61 -23.24
CA ASP A 72 -5.51 -17.41 -24.14
C ASP A 72 -4.98 -15.96 -24.16
N SER A 73 -5.70 -15.03 -23.53
CA SER A 73 -5.43 -13.60 -23.69
C SER A 73 -4.52 -13.00 -22.61
N MET A 74 -4.25 -13.69 -21.48
CA MET A 74 -3.72 -13.04 -20.26
C MET A 74 -2.46 -13.70 -19.68
N THR A 75 -1.29 -13.06 -19.72
CA THR A 75 -0.15 -13.44 -18.84
C THR A 75 0.77 -12.27 -18.49
N VAL A 76 0.42 -11.43 -17.52
CA VAL A 76 1.41 -10.58 -16.79
C VAL A 76 1.10 -10.43 -15.30
N LEU A 77 0.03 -11.05 -14.82
CA LEU A 77 -0.15 -11.20 -13.39
C LEU A 77 0.66 -12.42 -12.96
N SER A 78 1.05 -12.51 -11.69
CA SER A 78 1.49 -13.79 -11.14
C SER A 78 0.53 -14.90 -11.60
N LYS A 79 1.01 -16.14 -11.79
CA LYS A 79 0.16 -17.25 -12.29
C LYS A 79 -1.21 -17.28 -11.58
N LYS A 80 -1.20 -16.97 -10.29
CA LYS A 80 -2.39 -16.79 -9.43
C LYS A 80 -3.26 -15.58 -9.79
N GLY A 81 -2.69 -14.39 -9.96
CA GLY A 81 -3.46 -13.21 -10.36
C GLY A 81 -4.07 -13.35 -11.76
N SER A 82 -3.38 -14.04 -12.68
CA SER A 82 -3.86 -14.23 -14.07
C SER A 82 -5.13 -15.07 -14.07
N ASP A 83 -5.14 -16.17 -13.32
CA ASP A 83 -6.31 -17.03 -13.14
C ASP A 83 -7.51 -16.28 -12.53
N ILE A 84 -7.28 -15.52 -11.46
CA ILE A 84 -8.34 -14.75 -10.79
C ILE A 84 -8.95 -13.72 -11.73
N SER A 85 -8.13 -13.03 -12.54
CA SER A 85 -8.65 -12.01 -13.45
C SER A 85 -9.37 -12.57 -14.65
N VAL A 86 -8.99 -13.73 -15.17
CA VAL A 86 -9.79 -14.43 -16.19
C VAL A 86 -11.17 -14.76 -15.61
N LYS A 87 -11.22 -15.30 -14.39
CA LYS A 87 -12.49 -15.61 -13.71
C LYS A 87 -13.36 -14.37 -13.48
N GLY A 88 -12.76 -13.25 -13.06
CA GLY A 88 -13.47 -11.98 -12.87
C GLY A 88 -14.12 -11.44 -14.15
N LEU A 89 -13.43 -11.57 -15.29
CA LEU A 89 -13.97 -11.16 -16.59
C LEU A 89 -15.15 -12.01 -17.00
N ILE A 90 -15.06 -13.32 -16.77
CA ILE A 90 -16.15 -14.24 -17.08
C ILE A 90 -17.38 -13.88 -16.25
N TYR A 91 -17.22 -13.62 -14.94
CA TYR A 91 -18.30 -13.14 -14.07
C TYR A 91 -18.99 -11.89 -14.62
N ALA A 92 -18.22 -10.84 -14.95
CA ALA A 92 -18.78 -9.59 -15.48
C ALA A 92 -19.44 -9.80 -16.85
N ALA A 93 -18.83 -10.57 -17.75
CA ALA A 93 -19.39 -10.81 -19.07
C ALA A 93 -20.65 -11.69 -19.02
N THR A 94 -20.79 -12.61 -18.05
CA THR A 94 -22.04 -13.33 -17.79
C THR A 94 -23.15 -12.35 -17.42
N VAL A 95 -22.88 -11.40 -16.51
CA VAL A 95 -23.85 -10.35 -16.13
C VAL A 95 -24.24 -9.49 -17.33
N SER A 96 -23.30 -9.17 -18.22
CA SER A 96 -23.60 -8.43 -19.46
C SER A 96 -24.60 -9.16 -20.37
N GLN A 97 -24.59 -10.50 -20.42
CA GLN A 97 -25.58 -11.24 -21.21
C GLN A 97 -27.01 -11.07 -20.68
N PHE A 98 -27.20 -10.97 -19.36
CA PHE A 98 -28.51 -10.69 -18.78
C PHE A 98 -29.05 -9.32 -19.25
N TYR A 99 -28.22 -8.28 -19.18
CA TYR A 99 -28.65 -6.93 -19.63
C TYR A 99 -28.81 -6.82 -21.15
N LYS A 100 -28.23 -7.73 -21.95
CA LYS A 100 -28.45 -7.80 -23.40
C LYS A 100 -29.75 -8.49 -23.76
N ASN A 101 -30.13 -9.54 -23.02
CA ASN A 101 -31.27 -10.39 -23.35
C ASN A 101 -32.56 -9.96 -22.63
N PHE A 102 -32.46 -9.20 -21.54
CA PHE A 102 -33.60 -8.79 -20.73
C PHE A 102 -33.63 -7.28 -20.50
N SER A 103 -34.83 -6.74 -20.28
CA SER A 103 -34.97 -5.36 -19.80
C SER A 103 -34.24 -5.15 -18.48
N ARG A 104 -33.79 -3.93 -18.20
CA ARG A 104 -32.98 -3.61 -17.01
C ARG A 104 -33.57 -4.14 -15.70
N ASN A 105 -34.87 -3.89 -15.45
CA ASN A 105 -35.52 -4.31 -14.20
C ASN A 105 -35.56 -5.84 -14.09
N VAL A 106 -35.84 -6.52 -15.21
CA VAL A 106 -35.88 -8.00 -15.26
C VAL A 106 -34.47 -8.56 -15.08
N ALA A 107 -33.45 -8.00 -15.74
CA ALA A 107 -32.07 -8.40 -15.56
C ALA A 107 -31.61 -8.22 -14.12
N GLU A 108 -31.91 -7.08 -13.48
CA GLU A 108 -31.57 -6.81 -12.08
C GLU A 108 -32.24 -7.81 -11.12
N GLU A 109 -33.51 -8.16 -11.34
CA GLU A 109 -34.19 -9.20 -10.57
C GLU A 109 -33.56 -10.58 -10.83
N LEU A 110 -33.35 -10.97 -12.07
CA LEU A 110 -32.73 -12.25 -12.43
C LEU A 110 -31.33 -12.39 -11.81
N ILE A 111 -30.48 -11.37 -11.88
CA ILE A 111 -29.14 -11.42 -11.26
C ILE A 111 -29.21 -11.58 -9.73
N ARG A 112 -30.26 -11.04 -9.09
CA ARG A 112 -30.47 -11.19 -7.64
C ARG A 112 -31.01 -12.56 -7.24
N PHE A 113 -31.90 -13.14 -8.06
CA PHE A 113 -32.64 -14.36 -7.73
C PHE A 113 -32.04 -15.64 -8.33
N VAL A 114 -31.41 -15.54 -9.51
CA VAL A 114 -30.71 -16.66 -10.14
C VAL A 114 -29.42 -16.88 -9.34
N SER A 115 -29.34 -18.03 -8.68
CA SER A 115 -28.10 -18.51 -8.07
C SER A 115 -26.99 -18.45 -9.11
N THR A 116 -25.81 -17.95 -8.72
CA THR A 116 -24.61 -18.04 -9.58
C THR A 116 -24.54 -19.46 -10.14
N PRO A 117 -24.46 -19.64 -11.48
CA PRO A 117 -24.42 -20.96 -12.08
C PRO A 117 -23.38 -21.84 -11.40
N GLU A 118 -23.69 -23.13 -11.21
CA GLU A 118 -22.88 -24.01 -10.35
C GLU A 118 -21.41 -24.03 -10.80
N LEU A 119 -21.17 -24.04 -12.11
CA LEU A 119 -19.83 -23.96 -12.73
C LEU A 119 -19.09 -22.65 -12.41
N LEU A 120 -19.78 -21.51 -12.41
CA LEU A 120 -19.21 -20.23 -12.02
C LEU A 120 -18.86 -20.24 -10.52
N GLN A 121 -19.76 -20.80 -9.71
CA GLN A 121 -19.53 -20.95 -8.28
C GLN A 121 -18.35 -21.89 -7.97
N TYR A 122 -18.18 -23.01 -8.68
CA TYR A 122 -17.01 -23.89 -8.55
C TYR A 122 -15.71 -23.23 -9.03
N SER A 123 -15.77 -22.36 -10.04
CA SER A 123 -14.57 -21.66 -10.53
C SER A 123 -14.16 -20.47 -9.66
N CYS A 124 -15.01 -20.02 -8.73
CA CYS A 124 -14.70 -18.90 -7.84
C CYS A 124 -13.53 -19.21 -6.89
N PRO A 125 -12.45 -18.41 -6.88
CA PRO A 125 -11.27 -18.66 -6.04
C PRO A 125 -11.50 -18.40 -4.54
N PHE A 126 -12.67 -17.85 -4.19
CA PHE A 126 -13.04 -17.47 -2.83
C PHE A 126 -14.06 -18.44 -2.20
N ARG A 127 -14.43 -19.52 -2.90
CA ARG A 127 -15.33 -20.55 -2.38
C ARG A 127 -14.64 -21.48 -1.39
N GLU A 128 -13.35 -21.72 -1.57
CA GLU A 128 -12.58 -22.61 -0.71
C GLU A 128 -12.45 -22.01 0.70
N ALA A 129 -12.76 -22.80 1.73
CA ALA A 129 -12.60 -22.35 3.09
C ALA A 129 -11.11 -22.23 3.44
N ILE A 130 -10.70 -21.10 4.02
CA ILE A 130 -9.36 -20.93 4.58
C ILE A 130 -9.38 -21.38 6.04
N THR A 131 -8.54 -22.36 6.37
CA THR A 131 -8.30 -22.77 7.75
C THR A 131 -7.35 -21.79 8.44
N CYS A 132 -7.79 -21.20 9.55
CA CYS A 132 -7.01 -20.23 10.30
C CYS A 132 -6.50 -20.80 11.62
N ASP A 133 -5.20 -20.61 11.90
CA ASP A 133 -4.67 -20.79 13.24
C ASP A 133 -5.08 -19.60 14.13
N LYS A 134 -6.10 -19.83 14.96
CA LYS A 134 -6.60 -18.84 15.93
C LYS A 134 -5.58 -18.53 17.02
N ASN A 135 -4.56 -19.36 17.19
CA ASN A 135 -3.52 -19.17 18.20
C ASN A 135 -2.31 -18.39 17.68
N SER A 136 -2.20 -18.19 16.37
CA SER A 136 -1.11 -17.39 15.80
C SER A 136 -1.15 -15.95 16.32
N ILE A 137 0.01 -15.52 16.84
CA ILE A 137 0.27 -14.14 17.24
C ILE A 137 0.89 -13.30 16.11
N TYR A 138 1.11 -13.90 14.93
CA TYR A 138 1.70 -13.23 13.76
C TYR A 138 0.74 -13.18 12.58
N ARG A 139 0.90 -12.13 11.77
CA ARG A 139 0.21 -11.94 10.50
C ARG A 139 0.70 -12.97 9.49
N THR A 140 -0.20 -13.55 8.72
CA THR A 140 0.20 -14.34 7.53
C THR A 140 0.80 -13.41 6.47
N ALA A 141 1.70 -13.92 5.63
CA ALA A 141 2.31 -13.15 4.54
C ALA A 141 1.28 -12.63 3.51
N SER A 142 0.16 -13.34 3.35
CA SER A 142 -0.91 -12.96 2.42
C SER A 142 -2.01 -12.09 3.03
N GLY A 143 -1.92 -11.72 4.31
CA GLY A 143 -2.98 -11.00 5.03
C GLY A 143 -4.22 -11.84 5.35
N SER A 144 -4.29 -13.10 4.90
CA SER A 144 -5.34 -14.05 5.28
C SER A 144 -5.41 -14.27 6.79
N CYS A 145 -6.59 -14.66 7.29
CA CYS A 145 -6.81 -14.99 8.70
C CYS A 145 -6.56 -13.84 9.70
N ASN A 146 -6.51 -12.59 9.22
CA ASN A 146 -6.62 -11.43 10.09
C ASN A 146 -8.02 -11.42 10.73
N ASN A 147 -9.07 -11.38 9.92
CA ASN A 147 -10.43 -11.64 10.38
C ASN A 147 -10.68 -13.16 10.43
N LEU A 148 -11.00 -13.69 11.62
CA LEU A 148 -11.19 -15.12 11.83
C LEU A 148 -12.56 -15.63 11.34
N ASN A 149 -13.56 -14.73 11.23
CA ASN A 149 -14.89 -15.05 10.72
C ASN A 149 -14.94 -14.95 9.19
N TYR A 150 -14.16 -14.04 8.62
CA TYR A 150 -14.07 -13.79 7.18
C TYR A 150 -12.60 -13.82 6.71
N PRO A 151 -11.98 -14.99 6.57
CA PRO A 151 -10.53 -15.12 6.33
C PRO A 151 -9.98 -14.47 5.06
N TYR A 152 -10.83 -14.17 4.08
CA TYR A 152 -10.47 -13.46 2.85
C TYR A 152 -10.44 -11.93 3.00
N TRP A 153 -11.01 -11.37 4.07
CA TRP A 153 -11.00 -9.92 4.25
C TRP A 153 -9.57 -9.40 4.42
N GLY A 154 -9.20 -8.46 3.55
CA GLY A 154 -7.89 -7.84 3.47
C GLY A 154 -6.75 -8.73 2.97
N LYS A 155 -7.07 -9.95 2.51
CA LYS A 155 -6.09 -10.87 1.93
C LYS A 155 -5.62 -10.37 0.56
N SER A 156 -4.35 -10.59 0.22
CA SER A 156 -3.82 -10.36 -1.12
C SER A 156 -4.54 -11.18 -2.20
N TYR A 157 -4.57 -10.65 -3.41
CA TYR A 157 -5.29 -11.22 -4.55
C TYR A 157 -6.81 -11.36 -4.30
N THR A 158 -7.42 -10.31 -3.75
CA THR A 158 -8.87 -10.20 -3.55
C THR A 158 -9.41 -8.89 -4.15
N PRO A 159 -10.72 -8.74 -4.41
CA PRO A 159 -11.23 -7.51 -4.99
C PRO A 159 -11.13 -6.31 -4.04
N LEU A 160 -10.99 -5.12 -4.61
CA LEU A 160 -11.19 -3.86 -3.89
C LEU A 160 -12.62 -3.73 -3.38
N LEU A 161 -12.81 -3.08 -2.24
CA LEU A 161 -14.14 -2.82 -1.67
C LEU A 161 -14.81 -1.61 -2.33
N ARG A 162 -16.14 -1.56 -2.30
CA ARG A 162 -16.93 -0.45 -2.84
C ARG A 162 -17.53 0.38 -1.70
N MET A 163 -17.16 1.66 -1.58
CA MET A 163 -17.86 2.61 -0.69
C MET A 163 -19.24 3.01 -1.26
N ARG A 164 -19.35 3.01 -2.58
CA ARG A 164 -20.56 3.26 -3.35
C ARG A 164 -20.64 2.26 -4.50
N PRO A 165 -21.85 1.92 -4.98
CA PRO A 165 -22.00 1.05 -6.15
C PRO A 165 -21.20 1.56 -7.35
N PRO A 166 -20.70 0.68 -8.24
CA PRO A 166 -20.04 1.12 -9.46
C PRO A 166 -21.02 1.81 -10.42
N TYR A 167 -20.49 2.70 -11.24
CA TYR A 167 -21.21 3.39 -12.31
C TYR A 167 -20.55 3.10 -13.66
N TYR A 168 -21.07 2.08 -14.33
CA TYR A 168 -20.73 1.72 -15.70
C TYR A 168 -21.86 2.12 -16.64
N GLU A 169 -21.52 2.45 -17.89
CA GLU A 169 -22.49 2.87 -18.92
C GLU A 169 -23.53 1.77 -19.19
N ASP A 170 -23.06 0.52 -19.26
CA ASP A 170 -23.91 -0.67 -19.42
C ASP A 170 -24.30 -1.30 -18.08
N THR A 171 -24.09 -0.61 -16.95
CA THR A 171 -24.26 -1.08 -15.56
C THR A 171 -23.31 -2.21 -15.11
N VAL A 172 -22.48 -2.75 -16.00
CA VAL A 172 -21.71 -3.97 -15.74
C VAL A 172 -20.21 -3.75 -15.82
N PHE A 173 -19.69 -3.31 -16.97
CA PHE A 173 -18.25 -3.23 -17.17
C PHE A 173 -17.81 -2.19 -18.21
N THR A 174 -18.72 -1.62 -19.00
CA THR A 174 -18.40 -0.63 -20.03
C THR A 174 -18.12 0.72 -19.36
N PRO A 175 -16.88 1.23 -19.42
CA PRO A 175 -16.50 2.48 -18.79
C PRO A 175 -17.35 3.65 -19.28
N ARG A 176 -17.62 4.60 -18.41
CA ARG A 176 -18.41 5.78 -18.75
C ARG A 176 -17.70 6.60 -19.83
N ASN A 177 -18.34 6.76 -20.99
CA ASN A 177 -17.87 7.65 -22.06
C ASN A 177 -18.91 8.67 -22.53
N ILE A 178 -20.15 8.54 -22.06
CA ILE A 178 -21.28 9.42 -22.40
C ILE A 178 -21.63 10.30 -21.18
N SER A 179 -21.91 11.57 -21.46
CA SER A 179 -22.34 12.59 -20.52
C SER A 179 -23.80 12.41 -20.12
N VAL A 180 -24.20 13.06 -19.02
CA VAL A 180 -25.62 13.09 -18.60
C VAL A 180 -26.56 13.77 -19.60
N GLN A 181 -26.00 14.43 -20.62
CA GLN A 181 -26.73 15.07 -21.73
C GLN A 181 -26.60 14.28 -23.05
N ASN A 182 -26.24 12.99 -22.99
CA ASN A 182 -26.09 12.10 -24.14
C ASN A 182 -25.04 12.56 -25.18
N ALA A 183 -23.98 13.23 -24.75
CA ALA A 183 -22.85 13.59 -25.59
C ALA A 183 -21.57 12.88 -25.14
N ALA A 184 -20.53 12.84 -25.97
CA ALA A 184 -19.23 12.32 -25.54
C ALA A 184 -18.66 13.15 -24.37
N LEU A 185 -18.10 12.46 -23.37
CA LEU A 185 -17.31 13.09 -22.32
C LEU A 185 -16.02 13.68 -22.90
N PRO A 186 -15.45 14.74 -22.27
CA PRO A 186 -14.14 15.22 -22.64
C PRO A 186 -13.09 14.11 -22.49
N GLY A 187 -12.14 14.05 -23.43
CA GLY A 187 -11.05 13.09 -23.39
C GLY A 187 -10.17 13.31 -22.16
N ALA A 188 -9.62 12.23 -21.59
CA ALA A 188 -8.76 12.33 -20.40
C ALA A 188 -7.52 13.21 -20.66
N ARG A 189 -6.94 13.14 -21.87
CA ARG A 189 -5.84 14.00 -22.28
C ARG A 189 -6.27 15.46 -22.49
N ASP A 190 -7.47 15.70 -23.02
CA ASP A 190 -8.01 17.07 -23.13
C ASP A 190 -8.12 17.72 -21.75
N ILE A 191 -8.63 16.98 -20.75
CA ILE A 191 -8.71 17.46 -19.37
C ILE A 191 -7.32 17.68 -18.77
N SER A 192 -6.37 16.76 -19.00
CA SER A 192 -5.00 16.91 -18.51
C SER A 192 -4.33 18.16 -19.06
N VAL A 193 -4.36 18.36 -20.38
CA VAL A 193 -3.76 19.53 -21.05
C VAL A 193 -4.43 20.83 -20.63
N TYR A 194 -5.76 20.83 -20.44
CA TYR A 194 -6.50 22.05 -20.18
C TYR A 194 -6.55 22.44 -18.70
N PHE A 195 -6.74 21.46 -17.82
CA PHE A 195 -7.01 21.67 -16.40
C PHE A 195 -5.80 21.35 -15.53
N HIS A 196 -5.09 20.25 -15.84
CA HIS A 196 -3.94 19.74 -15.08
C HIS A 196 -2.57 20.10 -15.69
N GLN A 197 -2.51 21.21 -16.43
CA GLN A 197 -1.29 21.70 -17.07
C GLN A 197 -0.16 21.98 -16.06
N LYS A 198 1.08 22.00 -16.54
CA LYS A 198 2.17 22.60 -15.77
C LYS A 198 1.99 24.12 -15.66
N ILE A 199 2.58 24.69 -14.63
CA ILE A 199 2.85 26.13 -14.55
C ILE A 199 4.37 26.33 -14.53
N GLU A 200 4.84 27.44 -15.11
CA GLU A 200 6.29 27.72 -15.22
C GLU A 200 6.95 27.84 -13.84
N ASP A 201 6.28 28.56 -12.93
CA ASP A 201 6.64 28.66 -11.53
C ASP A 201 5.62 27.89 -10.67
N PRO A 202 5.90 26.61 -10.33
CA PRO A 202 5.00 25.81 -9.50
C PRO A 202 4.77 26.43 -8.13
N LEU A 203 3.54 26.32 -7.65
CA LEU A 203 3.21 26.65 -6.26
C LEU A 203 3.90 25.63 -5.36
N MET A 204 4.90 26.09 -4.63
CA MET A 204 5.65 25.29 -3.68
C MET A 204 4.96 25.36 -2.32
N ASP A 205 4.81 24.22 -1.66
CA ASP A 205 4.37 24.16 -0.28
C ASP A 205 5.60 24.29 0.62
N HIS A 206 5.92 25.53 1.00
CA HIS A 206 7.13 25.83 1.78
C HIS A 206 7.14 25.22 3.18
N ASP A 207 6.01 24.69 3.66
CA ASP A 207 5.90 24.00 4.93
C ASP A 207 6.04 22.48 4.80
N THR A 208 6.09 21.95 3.57
CA THR A 208 6.07 20.50 3.30
C THR A 208 7.36 20.05 2.63
N THR A 209 8.00 18.99 3.14
CA THR A 209 9.14 18.37 2.47
C THR A 209 8.67 17.52 1.29
N HIS A 210 9.51 17.38 0.26
CA HIS A 210 9.25 16.47 -0.85
C HIS A 210 9.15 15.00 -0.36
N LEU A 211 9.81 14.68 0.75
CA LEU A 211 9.64 13.39 1.45
C LEU A 211 8.17 13.10 1.80
N ALA A 212 7.37 14.08 2.21
CA ALA A 212 5.97 13.87 2.56
C ALA A 212 5.12 13.43 1.35
N ALA A 213 5.42 13.95 0.15
CA ALA A 213 4.78 13.53 -1.09
C ALA A 213 5.13 12.06 -1.42
N VAL A 214 6.43 11.75 -1.39
CA VAL A 214 6.96 10.42 -1.73
C VAL A 214 6.55 9.37 -0.69
N PHE A 215 6.45 9.74 0.59
CA PHE A 215 5.97 8.84 1.64
C PHE A 215 4.52 8.40 1.42
N GLY A 216 3.65 9.28 0.92
CA GLY A 216 2.28 8.92 0.55
C GLY A 216 2.23 7.84 -0.53
N GLU A 217 3.08 7.97 -1.55
CA GLU A 217 3.23 6.95 -2.59
C GLU A 217 3.83 5.65 -2.04
N PHE A 218 4.84 5.74 -1.17
CA PHE A 218 5.44 4.58 -0.50
C PHE A 218 4.44 3.82 0.37
N LEU A 219 3.57 4.52 1.10
CA LEU A 219 2.51 3.93 1.90
C LEU A 219 1.43 3.28 1.03
N MET A 220 1.03 3.93 -0.07
CA MET A 220 0.07 3.37 -1.03
C MET A 220 0.56 2.05 -1.64
N ARG A 221 1.88 1.91 -1.84
CA ARG A 221 2.51 0.69 -2.34
C ARG A 221 2.48 -0.47 -1.36
N ASP A 222 2.22 -0.23 -0.07
CA ASP A 222 1.95 -1.29 0.91
C ASP A 222 0.55 -1.86 0.66
N ILE A 223 -0.46 -0.99 0.67
CA ILE A 223 -1.86 -1.42 0.78
C ILE A 223 -2.57 -1.70 -0.55
N ALA A 224 -2.05 -1.17 -1.67
CA ALA A 224 -2.71 -1.26 -2.96
C ALA A 224 -1.76 -1.51 -4.14
N TYR A 225 -2.04 -2.58 -4.89
CA TYR A 225 -1.53 -2.80 -6.22
C TYR A 225 -2.65 -3.29 -7.14
N VAL A 226 -3.14 -2.39 -7.99
CA VAL A 226 -4.12 -2.70 -9.03
C VAL A 226 -3.37 -2.95 -10.34
N PRO A 227 -3.16 -4.20 -10.73
CA PRO A 227 -2.39 -4.49 -11.93
C PRO A 227 -3.23 -4.27 -13.19
N THR A 228 -2.59 -4.01 -14.32
CA THR A 228 -3.26 -3.91 -15.62
C THR A 228 -3.29 -5.23 -16.37
N MET A 229 -4.28 -5.41 -17.24
CA MET A 229 -4.32 -6.52 -18.19
C MET A 229 -3.19 -6.39 -19.21
N GLN A 230 -2.59 -7.50 -19.61
CA GLN A 230 -1.45 -7.52 -20.54
C GLN A 230 -1.44 -8.82 -21.36
N ALA A 231 -0.66 -8.85 -22.45
CA ALA A 231 -0.65 -9.95 -23.41
C ALA A 231 -0.07 -11.26 -22.84
N SER A 232 -0.38 -12.39 -23.49
CA SER A 232 0.15 -13.72 -23.19
C SER A 232 1.68 -13.88 -23.33
N SER A 233 2.37 -12.83 -23.79
CA SER A 233 3.82 -12.79 -23.98
C SER A 233 4.57 -12.10 -22.83
N GLY A 234 3.89 -11.64 -21.78
CA GLY A 234 4.54 -10.84 -20.75
C GLY A 234 4.52 -9.32 -21.03
N LYS A 235 4.17 -8.92 -22.26
CA LYS A 235 4.29 -7.53 -22.72
C LYS A 235 3.00 -6.74 -22.48
N ARG A 236 3.17 -5.47 -22.09
CA ARG A 236 2.08 -4.48 -22.04
C ARG A 236 1.41 -4.38 -23.41
N TYR A 237 0.07 -4.31 -23.42
CA TYR A 237 -0.66 -4.07 -24.66
C TYR A 237 -0.31 -2.70 -25.23
N ASP A 238 -0.08 -2.66 -26.54
CA ASP A 238 -0.12 -1.41 -27.30
C ASP A 238 -1.57 -1.17 -27.76
N CYS A 239 -2.40 -0.69 -26.85
CA CYS A 239 -3.82 -0.43 -27.07
C CYS A 239 -4.09 0.68 -28.12
N CYS A 240 -3.04 1.32 -28.64
CA CYS A 240 -3.12 2.20 -29.79
C CYS A 240 -3.06 1.45 -31.12
N LYS A 241 -2.40 0.28 -31.17
CA LYS A 241 -2.25 -0.56 -32.37
C LYS A 241 -3.25 -1.69 -32.43
N PHE A 242 -3.53 -2.33 -31.29
CA PHE A 242 -4.70 -3.17 -31.15
C PHE A 242 -5.89 -2.22 -31.26
N GLY A 243 -6.52 -2.13 -32.43
CA GLY A 243 -7.69 -1.28 -32.62
C GLY A 243 -8.78 -1.56 -31.58
N TYR A 244 -9.89 -0.83 -31.62
CA TYR A 244 -11.06 -0.94 -30.73
C TYR A 244 -11.64 -2.37 -30.50
N MET A 245 -11.11 -3.40 -31.17
CA MET A 245 -11.57 -4.79 -31.23
C MET A 245 -11.32 -5.64 -29.97
N SER A 246 -10.86 -5.08 -28.84
CA SER A 246 -11.02 -5.75 -27.55
C SER A 246 -11.32 -4.76 -26.42
N GLY A 247 -12.52 -4.16 -26.46
CA GLY A 247 -13.02 -3.19 -25.47
C GLY A 247 -13.07 -3.71 -24.02
N HIS A 248 -12.83 -5.02 -23.80
CA HIS A 248 -12.68 -5.60 -22.47
C HIS A 248 -11.30 -5.37 -21.85
N MET A 249 -10.26 -5.21 -22.68
CA MET A 249 -8.85 -5.18 -22.28
C MET A 249 -8.18 -3.82 -22.49
N CYS A 250 -8.57 -3.11 -23.56
CA CYS A 250 -7.98 -1.84 -23.95
C CYS A 250 -8.99 -0.70 -23.85
N MET A 251 -8.52 0.47 -23.39
CA MET A 251 -9.29 1.71 -23.37
C MET A 251 -8.39 2.92 -23.69
N PRO A 252 -7.84 2.99 -24.93
CA PRO A 252 -6.81 3.95 -25.28
C PRO A 252 -7.26 5.40 -25.05
N ILE A 253 -6.35 6.22 -24.52
CA ILE A 253 -6.59 7.65 -24.32
C ILE A 253 -6.35 8.34 -25.66
N GLN A 254 -7.42 8.85 -26.25
CA GLN A 254 -7.34 9.59 -27.51
C GLN A 254 -6.58 10.89 -27.31
N MET A 255 -5.75 11.25 -28.29
CA MET A 255 -4.99 12.50 -28.26
C MET A 255 -5.90 13.70 -28.56
N CYS A 256 -5.58 14.86 -27.98
CA CYS A 256 -6.19 16.14 -28.35
C CYS A 256 -6.03 16.40 -29.86
N LYS A 257 -6.94 17.20 -30.45
CA LYS A 257 -6.83 17.61 -31.86
C LYS A 257 -5.50 18.32 -32.17
N VAL A 258 -5.04 19.14 -31.23
CA VAL A 258 -3.72 19.81 -31.25
C VAL A 258 -3.14 19.66 -29.85
N ASP A 259 -2.32 18.63 -29.65
CA ASP A 259 -1.65 18.40 -28.37
C ASP A 259 -0.37 19.24 -28.27
N PRO A 260 -0.14 19.99 -27.17
CA PRO A 260 1.01 20.88 -27.06
C PRO A 260 2.36 20.14 -26.96
N PHE A 261 2.38 18.87 -26.53
CA PHE A 261 3.60 18.10 -26.33
C PHE A 261 3.76 16.97 -27.34
N PHE A 262 2.69 16.24 -27.64
CA PHE A 262 2.75 15.00 -28.43
C PHE A 262 2.58 15.21 -29.94
N THR A 263 2.07 16.36 -30.39
CA THR A 263 1.90 16.66 -31.83
C THR A 263 3.22 16.58 -32.62
N PRO A 264 4.37 17.13 -32.14
CA PRO A 264 5.66 16.99 -32.83
C PRO A 264 6.12 15.54 -33.01
N TYR A 265 5.63 14.62 -32.17
CA TYR A 265 5.97 13.19 -32.21
C TYR A 265 4.96 12.35 -32.99
N ASN A 266 3.99 12.97 -33.68
CA ASN A 266 2.94 12.31 -34.47
C ASN A 266 2.16 11.23 -33.70
N ARG A 267 1.95 11.45 -32.40
CA ARG A 267 1.28 10.47 -31.54
C ARG A 267 -0.22 10.70 -31.52
N LYS A 268 -0.99 9.67 -31.89
CA LYS A 268 -2.46 9.75 -32.03
C LYS A 268 -3.24 9.28 -30.80
N CYS A 269 -2.60 8.54 -29.90
CA CYS A 269 -3.17 8.12 -28.62
C CYS A 269 -2.07 7.73 -27.62
N LEU A 270 -2.46 7.66 -26.35
CA LEU A 270 -1.68 7.02 -25.29
C LEU A 270 -2.27 5.63 -25.04
N SER A 271 -1.39 4.61 -25.01
CA SER A 271 -1.82 3.24 -24.73
C SER A 271 -2.30 3.15 -23.28
N PHE A 272 -3.49 2.60 -23.09
CA PHE A 272 -4.08 2.38 -21.77
C PHE A 272 -4.77 1.01 -21.74
N ALA A 273 -4.22 0.13 -20.93
CA ALA A 273 -4.81 -1.17 -20.63
C ALA A 273 -5.68 -1.08 -19.38
N ARG A 274 -6.83 -1.73 -19.43
CA ARG A 274 -7.80 -1.79 -18.32
C ARG A 274 -7.24 -2.61 -17.17
N SER A 275 -7.68 -2.30 -15.95
CA SER A 275 -7.25 -2.98 -14.73
C SER A 275 -7.70 -4.44 -14.70
N ALA A 276 -6.87 -5.32 -14.14
CA ALA A 276 -7.25 -6.71 -13.91
C ALA A 276 -8.50 -6.80 -13.04
N THR A 277 -9.28 -7.85 -13.27
CA THR A 277 -10.57 -8.02 -12.59
C THR A 277 -10.50 -9.10 -11.52
N SER A 278 -11.54 -9.21 -10.72
CA SER A 278 -11.72 -10.29 -9.75
C SER A 278 -13.20 -10.61 -9.65
N PRO A 279 -13.58 -11.88 -9.42
CA PRO A 279 -14.91 -12.19 -8.92
C PRO A 279 -15.17 -11.45 -7.59
N PRO A 280 -16.43 -11.17 -7.22
CA PRO A 280 -16.75 -10.72 -5.88
C PRO A 280 -16.40 -11.77 -4.82
N LEU A 281 -16.03 -11.34 -3.61
CA LEU A 281 -15.67 -12.25 -2.51
C LEU A 281 -16.79 -13.25 -2.15
N ASN A 282 -18.06 -12.86 -2.31
CA ASN A 282 -19.20 -13.72 -2.04
C ASN A 282 -19.55 -14.65 -3.22
N CYS A 283 -18.75 -14.65 -4.29
CA CYS A 283 -18.95 -15.42 -5.51
C CYS A 283 -20.32 -15.22 -6.18
N LYS A 284 -21.01 -14.09 -5.89
CA LYS A 284 -22.27 -13.73 -6.54
C LYS A 284 -22.01 -13.01 -7.86
N LEU A 285 -22.95 -13.16 -8.80
CA LEU A 285 -22.96 -12.36 -10.03
C LEU A 285 -23.07 -10.88 -9.69
N GLY A 286 -22.29 -10.06 -10.40
CA GLY A 286 -22.24 -8.63 -10.19
C GLY A 286 -21.45 -7.90 -11.27
N PRO A 287 -21.39 -6.56 -11.19
CA PRO A 287 -20.57 -5.75 -12.07
C PRO A 287 -19.07 -6.06 -11.91
N ARG A 288 -18.26 -5.53 -12.83
CA ARG A 288 -16.80 -5.68 -12.83
C ARG A 288 -16.20 -5.14 -11.54
N GLU A 289 -15.50 -6.01 -10.81
CA GLU A 289 -14.64 -5.64 -9.68
C GLU A 289 -13.17 -5.76 -10.05
N GLN A 290 -12.34 -4.88 -9.49
CA GLN A 290 -10.90 -4.83 -9.75
C GLN A 290 -10.11 -5.54 -8.66
N LEU A 291 -9.06 -6.25 -9.08
CA LEU A 291 -8.18 -7.02 -8.22
C LEU A 291 -7.20 -6.10 -7.48
N ASN A 292 -7.00 -6.34 -6.18
CA ASN A 292 -5.83 -5.89 -5.45
C ASN A 292 -4.85 -7.05 -5.27
N GLN A 293 -3.61 -6.90 -5.74
CA GLN A 293 -2.56 -7.93 -5.56
C GLN A 293 -1.88 -7.85 -4.20
N ASN A 294 -1.95 -6.72 -3.52
CA ASN A 294 -1.33 -6.55 -2.22
C ASN A 294 -2.24 -7.00 -1.08
N THR A 295 -1.64 -7.26 0.09
CA THR A 295 -2.38 -7.22 1.35
C THR A 295 -3.06 -5.85 1.48
N HIS A 296 -4.23 -5.80 2.12
CA HIS A 296 -4.95 -4.53 2.27
C HIS A 296 -4.51 -3.79 3.54
N TYR A 297 -3.70 -4.41 4.39
CA TYR A 297 -3.25 -3.89 5.68
C TYR A 297 -1.99 -3.04 5.53
N ILE A 298 -1.79 -2.11 6.45
CA ILE A 298 -0.47 -1.47 6.62
C ILE A 298 0.41 -2.49 7.34
N ASP A 299 1.04 -3.39 6.59
CA ASP A 299 1.87 -4.48 7.08
C ASP A 299 3.25 -4.58 6.41
N VAL A 300 3.66 -3.47 5.77
CA VAL A 300 4.96 -3.25 5.17
C VAL A 300 5.27 -4.31 4.09
N SER A 301 4.22 -4.76 3.41
CA SER A 301 4.27 -5.77 2.36
C SER A 301 5.12 -5.35 1.16
N GLN A 302 5.32 -4.05 0.94
CA GLN A 302 6.24 -3.56 -0.09
C GLN A 302 7.71 -3.94 0.21
N ILE A 303 8.04 -4.29 1.46
CA ILE A 303 9.34 -4.84 1.85
C ILE A 303 9.28 -6.37 1.94
N TYR A 304 8.22 -6.93 2.55
CA TYR A 304 8.16 -8.35 2.90
C TYR A 304 7.48 -9.25 1.86
N GLY A 305 6.82 -8.69 0.85
CA GLY A 305 5.96 -9.39 -0.08
C GLY A 305 4.53 -9.60 0.44
N SER A 306 3.62 -9.89 -0.49
CA SER A 306 2.20 -10.14 -0.24
C SER A 306 1.81 -11.63 -0.33
N ASP A 307 2.80 -12.52 -0.33
CA ASP A 307 2.62 -13.96 -0.30
C ASP A 307 3.84 -14.67 0.31
N GLU A 308 3.62 -15.89 0.78
CA GLU A 308 4.62 -16.64 1.54
C GLU A 308 5.86 -17.02 0.71
N ALA A 309 5.71 -17.27 -0.59
CA ALA A 309 6.84 -17.63 -1.45
C ALA A 309 7.76 -16.43 -1.64
N THR A 310 7.19 -15.25 -1.89
CA THR A 310 7.92 -13.98 -1.96
C THR A 310 8.59 -13.64 -0.62
N THR A 311 7.87 -13.73 0.50
CA THR A 311 8.46 -13.47 1.82
C THR A 311 9.64 -14.39 2.11
N LYS A 312 9.54 -15.69 1.80
CA LYS A 312 10.65 -16.64 2.00
C LYS A 312 11.83 -16.34 1.06
N SER A 313 11.57 -15.99 -0.20
CA SER A 313 12.63 -15.75 -1.19
C SER A 313 13.50 -14.53 -0.81
N LEU A 314 12.94 -13.54 -0.13
CA LEU A 314 13.61 -12.32 0.30
C LEU A 314 14.42 -12.46 1.60
N ARG A 315 14.30 -13.59 2.32
CA ARG A 315 14.99 -13.84 3.60
C ARG A 315 16.32 -14.55 3.40
N THR A 316 17.29 -14.26 4.27
CA THR A 316 18.54 -15.03 4.35
C THR A 316 18.32 -16.40 4.97
N MET A 317 17.21 -16.58 5.70
CA MET A 317 16.93 -17.72 6.58
C MET A 317 17.98 -17.89 7.69
N VAL A 318 18.70 -16.81 8.01
CA VAL A 318 19.71 -16.76 9.07
C VAL A 318 19.50 -15.51 9.93
N ALA A 319 19.38 -15.73 11.25
CA ALA A 319 19.22 -14.68 12.27
C ALA A 319 18.05 -13.72 12.02
N GLY A 320 16.99 -14.21 11.37
CA GLY A 320 15.78 -13.51 11.03
C GLY A 320 15.96 -12.39 10.02
N LYS A 321 17.07 -12.36 9.26
CA LYS A 321 17.41 -11.25 8.37
C LYS A 321 16.79 -11.35 6.98
N MET A 322 16.59 -10.18 6.38
CA MET A 322 16.28 -10.01 4.96
C MET A 322 17.58 -9.93 4.16
N LYS A 323 17.56 -10.47 2.94
CA LYS A 323 18.70 -10.42 2.01
C LYS A 323 18.99 -8.97 1.60
N THR A 324 20.26 -8.65 1.48
CA THR A 324 20.78 -7.39 0.94
C THR A 324 21.85 -7.69 -0.11
N SER A 325 22.18 -6.73 -0.96
CA SER A 325 23.36 -6.76 -1.80
C SER A 325 24.50 -5.93 -1.19
N ASP A 326 25.73 -6.16 -1.65
CA ASP A 326 26.90 -5.34 -1.27
C ASP A 326 26.89 -3.96 -1.97
N ILE A 327 25.86 -3.65 -2.75
CA ILE A 327 25.68 -2.40 -3.47
C ILE A 327 25.12 -1.33 -2.54
N GLY A 328 25.62 -0.10 -2.66
CA GLY A 328 24.99 1.10 -2.11
C GLY A 328 24.74 1.04 -0.60
N ASP A 329 25.65 0.41 0.17
CA ASP A 329 25.54 0.26 1.62
C ASP A 329 24.31 -0.56 2.06
N GLY A 330 24.18 -1.79 1.54
CA GLY A 330 23.12 -2.72 1.93
C GLY A 330 21.78 -2.45 1.24
N MET A 331 21.80 -2.17 -0.06
CA MET A 331 20.60 -2.12 -0.89
C MET A 331 19.92 -3.49 -0.98
N MET A 332 18.71 -3.53 -1.57
CA MET A 332 17.99 -4.75 -1.86
C MET A 332 18.81 -5.74 -2.72
N PRO A 333 18.46 -7.03 -2.74
CA PRO A 333 19.09 -8.01 -3.64
C PRO A 333 18.87 -7.64 -5.10
N LEU A 334 19.79 -8.07 -5.97
CA LEU A 334 19.63 -7.94 -7.42
C LEU A 334 18.74 -9.04 -7.97
N ASP A 335 17.91 -8.69 -8.94
CA ASP A 335 17.21 -9.65 -9.79
C ASP A 335 18.13 -10.12 -10.92
N LEU A 336 18.79 -11.25 -10.72
CA LEU A 336 19.71 -11.83 -11.70
C LEU A 336 19.00 -12.43 -12.92
N PHE A 337 17.67 -12.58 -12.88
CA PHE A 337 16.88 -13.10 -13.98
C PHE A 337 16.29 -12.00 -14.87
N ASN A 338 16.49 -10.72 -14.50
CA ASN A 338 16.00 -9.55 -15.23
C ASN A 338 14.49 -9.62 -15.56
N VAL A 339 13.69 -10.14 -14.63
CA VAL A 339 12.23 -10.18 -14.70
C VAL A 339 11.58 -8.94 -14.09
N ALA A 340 12.28 -8.24 -13.21
CA ALA A 340 11.87 -6.98 -12.62
C ALA A 340 11.96 -5.82 -13.62
N ASN A 341 11.12 -4.81 -13.40
CA ASN A 341 10.97 -3.69 -14.32
C ASN A 341 11.99 -2.58 -14.03
N CYS A 342 13.08 -2.53 -14.78
CA CYS A 342 14.00 -1.38 -14.80
C CYS A 342 14.72 -1.25 -16.17
N LYS A 343 15.52 -0.19 -16.34
CA LYS A 343 16.41 -0.04 -17.51
C LYS A 343 17.63 -0.97 -17.30
N LEU A 344 17.71 -2.03 -18.12
CA LEU A 344 18.78 -3.03 -18.09
C LEU A 344 20.08 -2.60 -18.79
N LYS A 345 20.08 -1.39 -19.36
CA LYS A 345 21.28 -0.76 -19.90
C LYS A 345 21.43 0.61 -19.28
N ASN A 346 22.60 0.91 -18.74
CA ASN A 346 22.92 2.25 -18.30
C ASN A 346 23.16 3.20 -19.48
N VAL A 347 23.46 4.47 -19.19
CA VAL A 347 23.75 5.51 -20.19
C VAL A 347 24.95 5.19 -21.09
N ASN A 348 25.87 4.32 -20.65
CA ASN A 348 27.04 3.89 -21.40
C ASN A 348 26.80 2.59 -22.18
N GLY A 349 25.59 2.01 -22.09
CA GLY A 349 25.23 0.75 -22.75
C GLY A 349 25.60 -0.52 -21.98
N ASN A 350 26.17 -0.41 -20.78
CA ASN A 350 26.53 -1.57 -19.95
C ASN A 350 25.29 -2.21 -19.34
N ILE A 351 25.31 -3.55 -19.23
CA ILE A 351 24.23 -4.33 -18.62
C ILE A 351 24.13 -3.97 -17.13
N THR A 352 22.90 -3.74 -16.68
CA THR A 352 22.54 -3.46 -15.29
C THR A 352 21.45 -4.42 -14.84
N TYR A 353 21.31 -4.59 -13.53
CA TYR A 353 20.30 -5.45 -12.93
C TYR A 353 19.30 -4.61 -12.13
N CYS A 354 18.05 -5.06 -12.07
CA CYS A 354 17.06 -4.42 -11.21
C CYS A 354 17.26 -4.89 -9.77
N PHE A 355 16.75 -4.12 -8.82
CA PHE A 355 16.56 -4.62 -7.47
C PHE A 355 15.30 -5.49 -7.40
N THR A 356 15.26 -6.46 -6.49
CA THR A 356 14.06 -7.25 -6.17
C THR A 356 13.65 -7.04 -4.72
N GLY A 357 12.35 -7.09 -4.45
CA GLY A 357 11.77 -6.77 -3.15
C GLY A 357 10.33 -7.27 -3.04
N GLY A 358 9.62 -6.83 -2.00
CA GLY A 358 8.22 -7.22 -1.76
C GLY A 358 7.21 -6.61 -2.75
N ASP A 359 7.59 -5.55 -3.46
CA ASP A 359 6.78 -4.85 -4.45
C ASP A 359 7.52 -4.73 -5.79
N ASP A 360 6.92 -5.22 -6.87
CA ASP A 360 7.54 -5.26 -8.22
C ASP A 360 7.81 -3.87 -8.82
N ARG A 361 7.27 -2.82 -8.20
CA ARG A 361 7.36 -1.45 -8.69
C ARG A 361 8.45 -0.66 -7.93
N LEU A 362 9.25 -1.30 -7.07
CA LEU A 362 10.31 -0.65 -6.28
C LEU A 362 11.34 0.14 -7.12
N ASN A 363 11.59 -0.29 -8.36
CA ASN A 363 12.59 0.32 -9.26
C ASN A 363 12.03 1.50 -10.07
N GLU A 364 10.75 1.84 -9.92
CA GLU A 364 10.08 2.84 -10.75
C GLU A 364 10.81 4.19 -10.73
N ASN A 365 11.14 4.67 -9.53
CA ASN A 365 11.89 5.90 -9.33
C ASN A 365 12.85 5.75 -8.12
N PRO A 366 13.99 6.46 -8.11
CA PRO A 366 15.01 6.32 -7.07
C PRO A 366 14.58 6.89 -5.70
N LEU A 367 13.55 7.75 -5.65
CA LEU A 367 13.04 8.32 -4.40
C LEU A 367 12.38 7.22 -3.56
N ILE A 368 11.49 6.44 -4.17
CA ILE A 368 10.83 5.28 -3.55
C ILE A 368 11.84 4.21 -3.18
N LEU A 369 12.76 3.88 -4.09
CA LEU A 369 13.79 2.87 -3.84
C LEU A 369 14.66 3.20 -2.61
N SER A 370 14.89 4.49 -2.34
CA SER A 370 15.62 4.94 -1.15
C SER A 370 14.85 4.68 0.15
N LEU A 371 13.51 4.83 0.15
CA LEU A 371 12.67 4.45 1.29
C LEU A 371 12.62 2.93 1.50
N HIS A 372 12.60 2.14 0.42
CA HIS A 372 12.74 0.68 0.55
C HIS A 372 14.05 0.30 1.25
N ALA A 373 15.17 0.96 0.90
CA ALA A 373 16.46 0.72 1.56
C ALA A 373 16.40 1.05 3.06
N VAL A 374 15.80 2.18 3.45
CA VAL A 374 15.63 2.57 4.85
C VAL A 374 14.90 1.50 5.68
N PHE A 375 13.74 1.04 5.22
CA PHE A 375 12.94 0.07 5.98
C PHE A 375 13.51 -1.35 5.94
N LEU A 376 14.25 -1.71 4.89
CA LEU A 376 15.03 -2.95 4.84
C LEU A 376 16.18 -2.94 5.86
N ARG A 377 16.95 -1.84 5.91
CA ARG A 377 18.01 -1.63 6.91
C ARG A 377 17.43 -1.67 8.32
N GLU A 378 16.26 -1.07 8.53
CA GLU A 378 15.60 -1.06 9.83
C GLU A 378 15.22 -2.47 10.31
N HIS A 379 14.66 -3.29 9.43
CA HIS A 379 14.39 -4.69 9.75
C HIS A 379 15.67 -5.42 10.18
N ASN A 380 16.74 -5.31 9.39
CA ASN A 380 18.00 -6.01 9.67
C ASN A 380 18.70 -5.47 10.94
N ARG A 381 18.52 -4.19 11.26
CA ARG A 381 18.96 -3.59 12.53
C ARG A 381 18.24 -4.24 13.71
N ILE A 382 16.90 -4.32 13.68
CA ILE A 382 16.10 -4.95 14.74
C ILE A 382 16.44 -6.44 14.86
N ALA A 383 16.49 -7.18 13.74
CA ALA A 383 16.81 -8.61 13.73
C ALA A 383 18.19 -8.89 14.36
N THR A 384 19.19 -8.07 14.06
CA THR A 384 20.52 -8.18 14.67
C THR A 384 20.48 -7.98 16.19
N HIS A 385 19.70 -7.02 16.68
CA HIS A 385 19.54 -6.79 18.12
C HIS A 385 18.79 -7.95 18.79
N LEU A 386 17.66 -8.38 18.22
CA LEU A 386 16.86 -9.48 18.77
C LEU A 386 17.65 -10.80 18.78
N SER A 387 18.36 -11.13 17.70
CA SER A 387 19.21 -12.33 17.62
C SER A 387 20.32 -12.33 18.68
N SER A 388 20.89 -11.15 18.98
CA SER A 388 21.92 -11.00 20.01
C SER A 388 21.36 -11.06 21.43
N MET A 389 20.09 -10.63 21.61
CA MET A 389 19.39 -10.68 22.89
C MET A 389 18.78 -12.04 23.20
N HIS A 390 18.40 -12.80 22.18
CA HIS A 390 17.77 -14.11 22.31
C HIS A 390 18.55 -15.19 21.56
N PRO A 391 19.67 -15.70 22.11
CA PRO A 391 20.49 -16.72 21.45
C PRO A 391 19.76 -18.04 21.18
N THR A 392 18.61 -18.29 21.84
CA THR A 392 17.80 -19.51 21.70
C THR A 392 16.65 -19.37 20.72
N TRP A 393 16.34 -18.17 20.25
CA TRP A 393 15.29 -17.99 19.23
C TRP A 393 15.79 -18.47 17.88
N ASP A 394 14.93 -19.17 17.15
CA ASP A 394 15.20 -19.55 15.78
C ASP A 394 15.04 -18.38 14.81
N ASP A 395 15.43 -18.61 13.56
CA ASP A 395 15.34 -17.62 12.48
C ASP A 395 13.90 -17.09 12.31
N GLU A 396 12.91 -17.98 12.35
CA GLU A 396 11.51 -17.61 12.13
C GLU A 396 10.99 -16.68 13.21
N LYS A 397 11.26 -16.98 14.48
CA LYS A 397 10.85 -16.13 15.60
C LYS A 397 11.49 -14.75 15.51
N ILE A 398 12.78 -14.67 15.20
CA ILE A 398 13.49 -13.39 15.06
C ILE A 398 12.92 -12.60 13.89
N PHE A 399 12.68 -13.24 12.74
CA PHE A 399 12.09 -12.60 11.58
C PHE A 399 10.70 -12.03 11.89
N GLN A 400 9.81 -12.84 12.49
CA GLN A 400 8.43 -12.42 12.78
C GLN A 400 8.36 -11.31 13.82
N GLU A 401 9.16 -11.35 14.89
CA GLU A 401 9.21 -10.23 15.85
C GLU A 401 9.80 -8.97 15.23
N SER A 402 10.84 -9.08 14.40
CA SER A 402 11.42 -7.92 13.69
C SER A 402 10.41 -7.31 12.72
N ARG A 403 9.75 -8.14 11.90
CA ARG A 403 8.66 -7.73 11.00
C ARG A 403 7.54 -7.05 11.77
N ARG A 404 7.09 -7.64 12.88
CA ARG A 404 6.01 -7.11 13.72
C ARG A 404 6.35 -5.74 14.31
N ILE A 405 7.60 -5.51 14.75
CA ILE A 405 8.05 -4.20 15.24
C ILE A 405 8.04 -3.18 14.11
N VAL A 406 8.64 -3.48 12.95
CA VAL A 406 8.67 -2.55 11.80
C VAL A 406 7.26 -2.18 11.32
N ILE A 407 6.33 -3.15 11.33
CA ILE A 407 4.91 -2.89 11.04
C ILE A 407 4.31 -1.90 12.03
N ALA A 408 4.56 -2.10 13.34
CA ALA A 408 4.08 -1.19 14.36
C ALA A 408 4.68 0.22 14.23
N GLU A 409 5.96 0.33 13.85
CA GLU A 409 6.61 1.61 13.55
C GLU A 409 5.93 2.31 12.36
N MET A 410 5.68 1.61 11.24
CA MET A 410 4.98 2.17 10.08
C MET A 410 3.56 2.62 10.42
N GLN A 411 2.81 1.79 11.16
CA GLN A 411 1.46 2.12 11.61
C GLN A 411 1.46 3.35 12.53
N HIS A 412 2.38 3.40 13.50
CA HIS A 412 2.48 4.52 14.42
C HIS A 412 2.83 5.82 13.67
N ILE A 413 3.86 5.82 12.82
CA ILE A 413 4.26 6.99 12.01
C ILE A 413 3.10 7.47 11.14
N THR A 414 2.40 6.53 10.50
CA THR A 414 1.27 6.87 9.61
C THR A 414 0.18 7.63 10.37
N TYR A 415 -0.27 7.14 11.53
CA TYR A 415 -1.40 7.75 12.25
C TYR A 415 -1.00 8.88 13.19
N ASN A 416 0.24 8.89 13.69
CA ASN A 416 0.74 9.89 14.62
C ASN A 416 1.35 11.12 13.93
N GLU A 417 1.99 10.93 12.77
CA GLU A 417 2.73 12.00 12.08
C GLU A 417 2.12 12.34 10.72
N TYR A 418 1.83 11.34 9.89
CA TYR A 418 1.45 11.57 8.50
C TYR A 418 -0.02 11.98 8.32
N LEU A 419 -0.97 11.19 8.82
CA LEU A 419 -2.41 11.47 8.67
C LEU A 419 -2.85 12.80 9.28
N PRO A 420 -2.39 13.21 10.49
CA PRO A 420 -2.73 14.52 11.02
C PRO A 420 -2.32 15.66 10.10
N TYR A 421 -1.18 15.53 9.43
CA TYR A 421 -0.67 16.51 8.49
C TYR A 421 -1.50 16.60 7.20
N ILE A 422 -1.97 15.46 6.71
CA ILE A 422 -2.77 15.39 5.46
C ILE A 422 -4.23 15.76 5.69
N LEU A 423 -4.84 15.28 6.77
CA LEU A 423 -6.28 15.38 7.03
C LEU A 423 -6.68 16.58 7.90
N GLY A 424 -5.74 17.12 8.68
CA GLY A 424 -6.01 18.14 9.67
C GLY A 424 -6.80 17.62 10.89
N PRO A 425 -6.85 18.42 11.97
CA PRO A 425 -7.35 17.96 13.28
C PRO A 425 -8.84 17.59 13.27
N GLN A 426 -9.66 18.26 12.45
CA GLN A 426 -11.11 18.03 12.44
C GLN A 426 -11.47 16.64 11.90
N LEU A 427 -10.87 16.23 10.78
CA LEU A 427 -11.12 14.91 10.20
C LEU A 427 -10.49 13.80 11.03
N MET A 428 -9.30 14.04 11.60
CA MET A 428 -8.68 13.11 12.56
C MET A 428 -9.59 12.82 13.75
N ALA A 429 -10.20 13.85 14.34
CA ALA A 429 -11.12 13.69 15.46
C ALA A 429 -12.45 13.02 15.03
N LYS A 430 -13.03 13.45 13.90
CA LYS A 430 -14.30 12.91 13.39
C LYS A 430 -14.27 11.41 13.13
N HIS A 431 -13.14 10.89 12.66
CA HIS A 431 -12.95 9.48 12.31
C HIS A 431 -12.17 8.68 13.36
N ASP A 432 -11.93 9.25 14.56
CA ASP A 432 -11.18 8.62 15.65
C ASP A 432 -9.82 8.03 15.21
N LEU A 433 -9.05 8.81 14.44
CA LEU A 433 -7.78 8.36 13.86
C LEU A 433 -6.57 8.62 14.77
N ASN A 434 -6.71 9.41 15.83
CA ASN A 434 -5.60 9.70 16.74
C ASN A 434 -5.13 8.43 17.46
N VAL A 435 -3.81 8.30 17.63
CA VAL A 435 -3.21 7.22 18.42
C VAL A 435 -3.41 7.46 19.91
N GLN A 436 -3.38 6.40 20.71
CA GLN A 436 -3.51 6.54 22.16
C GLN A 436 -2.18 6.95 22.80
N ASN A 437 -2.22 7.76 23.85
CA ASN A 437 -1.03 8.08 24.65
C ASN A 437 -0.68 6.96 25.66
N SER A 438 -1.67 6.17 26.05
CA SER A 438 -1.51 5.05 27.00
C SER A 438 -2.61 4.01 26.81
N GLY A 439 -2.44 2.82 27.38
CA GLY A 439 -3.43 1.76 27.26
C GLY A 439 -3.48 1.14 25.86
N TYR A 440 -4.65 0.61 25.54
CA TYR A 440 -4.92 -0.19 24.35
C TYR A 440 -6.22 0.24 23.66
N THR A 441 -6.36 -0.11 22.38
CA THR A 441 -7.59 -0.07 21.59
C THR A 441 -8.22 -1.47 21.49
N SER A 442 -9.32 -1.58 20.74
CA SER A 442 -10.01 -2.85 20.50
C SER A 442 -10.27 -3.05 19.01
N TYR A 443 -10.16 -4.31 18.59
CA TYR A 443 -10.47 -4.76 17.24
C TYR A 443 -11.99 -4.93 17.03
N ASP A 444 -12.52 -4.54 15.87
CA ASP A 444 -13.88 -4.85 15.46
C ASP A 444 -13.90 -5.92 14.35
N SER A 445 -14.31 -7.14 14.72
CA SER A 445 -14.44 -8.28 13.80
C SER A 445 -15.54 -8.14 12.73
N GLN A 446 -16.41 -7.14 12.84
CA GLN A 446 -17.44 -6.85 11.84
C GLN A 446 -16.97 -5.83 10.79
N VAL A 447 -15.82 -5.19 11.00
CA VAL A 447 -15.23 -4.24 10.06
C VAL A 447 -14.24 -4.94 9.14
N SER A 448 -14.40 -4.73 7.83
CA SER A 448 -13.43 -5.17 6.83
C SER A 448 -12.39 -4.08 6.60
N ALA A 449 -11.11 -4.40 6.84
CA ALA A 449 -9.98 -3.53 6.54
C ALA A 449 -9.59 -3.54 5.04
N GLY A 450 -10.53 -3.86 4.14
CA GLY A 450 -10.26 -3.88 2.72
C GLY A 450 -10.10 -2.46 2.15
N ILE A 451 -9.08 -2.26 1.32
CA ILE A 451 -8.95 -1.05 0.50
C ILE A 451 -10.16 -0.83 -0.39
N TYR A 452 -10.73 0.38 -0.29
CA TYR A 452 -11.79 0.87 -1.12
C TYR A 452 -11.28 1.27 -2.50
N ASN A 453 -12.05 0.89 -3.51
CA ASN A 453 -11.75 1.15 -4.91
C ASN A 453 -11.56 2.65 -5.18
N VAL A 454 -12.48 3.48 -4.70
CA VAL A 454 -12.41 4.95 -4.83
C VAL A 454 -11.16 5.55 -4.17
N PHE A 455 -10.68 4.97 -3.07
CA PHE A 455 -9.44 5.41 -2.46
C PHE A 455 -8.25 5.05 -3.36
N SER A 456 -8.18 3.81 -3.86
CA SER A 456 -7.06 3.31 -4.67
C SER A 456 -6.85 4.02 -6.01
N VAL A 457 -7.91 4.53 -6.65
CA VAL A 457 -7.83 5.14 -7.99
C VAL A 457 -8.26 6.61 -8.07
N ALA A 458 -8.58 7.23 -6.94
CA ALA A 458 -8.86 8.65 -6.89
C ALA A 458 -8.24 9.29 -5.65
N ALA A 459 -8.88 9.19 -4.48
CA ALA A 459 -8.50 10.00 -3.33
C ALA A 459 -7.08 9.73 -2.83
N GLY A 460 -6.59 8.49 -2.85
CA GLY A 460 -5.23 8.11 -2.45
C GLY A 460 -4.12 8.56 -3.42
N LEU A 461 -4.49 9.12 -4.59
CA LEU A 461 -3.56 9.62 -5.60
C LEU A 461 -3.35 11.14 -5.53
N TYR A 462 -3.68 11.77 -4.39
CA TYR A 462 -3.51 13.22 -4.20
C TYR A 462 -2.03 13.64 -4.27
N SER A 463 -1.11 12.77 -3.84
CA SER A 463 0.33 13.08 -3.78
C SER A 463 0.93 13.33 -5.17
N THR A 464 0.27 12.91 -6.25
CA THR A 464 0.70 13.17 -7.63
C THR A 464 0.86 14.66 -7.93
N SER A 465 0.02 15.53 -7.38
CA SER A 465 0.15 16.98 -7.54
C SER A 465 1.31 17.55 -6.70
N MET A 466 1.71 16.87 -5.62
CA MET A 466 2.80 17.30 -4.75
C MET A 466 4.21 16.95 -5.30
N ILE A 467 4.31 15.98 -6.21
CA ILE A 467 5.59 15.56 -6.78
C ILE A 467 6.13 16.64 -7.71
N ARG A 468 7.37 17.05 -7.46
CA ARG A 468 8.06 18.10 -8.22
C ARG A 468 8.81 17.55 -9.43
N SER A 469 9.13 18.44 -10.36
CA SER A 469 9.87 18.10 -11.58
C SER A 469 11.30 17.62 -11.34
N ASN A 470 11.96 18.18 -10.31
CA ASN A 470 13.39 17.97 -10.05
C ASN A 470 13.61 17.63 -8.58
N PHE A 471 14.62 16.83 -8.27
CA PHE A 471 15.01 16.55 -6.90
C PHE A 471 16.53 16.63 -6.73
N THR A 472 16.98 16.85 -5.50
CA THR A 472 18.38 17.12 -5.20
C THR A 472 19.15 15.85 -4.81
N ILE A 473 20.26 15.57 -5.49
CA ILE A 473 21.32 14.63 -5.06
C ILE A 473 22.66 15.35 -5.25
N ASP A 474 23.10 16.11 -4.26
CA ASP A 474 24.21 17.09 -4.34
C ASP A 474 23.94 18.24 -5.35
N THR A 475 23.40 17.92 -6.53
CA THR A 475 22.92 18.81 -7.60
C THR A 475 21.48 18.44 -8.01
N TYR A 476 20.83 19.27 -8.83
CA TYR A 476 19.47 19.04 -9.28
C TYR A 476 19.39 17.98 -10.40
N HIS A 477 18.48 17.02 -10.23
CA HIS A 477 18.15 16.00 -11.23
C HIS A 477 16.69 16.08 -11.65
N LYS A 478 16.42 16.07 -12.96
CA LYS A 478 15.06 15.94 -13.50
C LYS A 478 14.53 14.52 -13.26
N LEU A 479 13.29 14.42 -12.79
CA LEU A 479 12.67 13.14 -12.44
C LEU A 479 12.62 12.18 -13.65
N SER A 480 12.22 12.67 -14.83
CA SER A 480 12.14 11.86 -16.06
C SER A 480 13.45 11.19 -16.47
N SER A 481 14.59 11.80 -16.13
CA SER A 481 15.91 11.23 -16.46
C SER A 481 16.33 10.08 -15.54
N THR A 482 15.58 9.87 -14.45
CA THR A 482 15.91 8.92 -13.37
C THR A 482 14.94 7.75 -13.23
N PHE A 483 13.79 7.78 -13.91
CA PHE A 483 12.85 6.65 -13.90
C PHE A 483 13.53 5.36 -14.37
N LEU A 484 13.28 4.28 -13.63
CA LEU A 484 13.79 2.93 -13.90
C LEU A 484 15.32 2.81 -13.85
N ARG A 485 16.03 3.74 -13.19
CA ARG A 485 17.50 3.78 -13.11
C ARG A 485 18.04 3.21 -11.79
N ALA A 486 17.94 1.89 -11.62
CA ALA A 486 18.51 1.18 -10.47
C ALA A 486 20.04 1.35 -10.38
N ASP A 487 20.72 1.54 -11.51
CA ASP A 487 22.16 1.74 -11.61
C ASP A 487 22.68 3.02 -10.94
N MET A 488 21.79 3.97 -10.60
CA MET A 488 22.17 5.14 -9.80
C MET A 488 22.76 4.75 -8.44
N PHE A 489 22.37 3.58 -7.91
CA PHE A 489 22.80 3.08 -6.60
C PHE A 489 24.06 2.20 -6.66
N TYR A 490 24.60 1.93 -7.86
CA TYR A 490 25.73 1.01 -8.05
C TYR A 490 27.10 1.63 -7.69
N ARG A 491 27.08 2.87 -7.19
CA ARG A 491 28.27 3.60 -6.79
C ARG A 491 28.74 3.10 -5.41
N ASN A 492 30.04 3.24 -5.14
CA ASN A 492 30.64 2.94 -3.83
C ASN A 492 30.32 4.03 -2.78
N GLU A 493 29.08 4.52 -2.75
CA GLU A 493 28.58 5.52 -1.82
C GLU A 493 27.12 5.23 -1.46
N ASP A 494 26.66 5.73 -0.31
CA ASP A 494 25.27 5.58 0.13
C ASP A 494 24.37 6.63 -0.56
N VAL A 495 24.04 6.36 -1.83
CA VAL A 495 23.18 7.23 -2.65
C VAL A 495 21.78 7.37 -2.06
N ALA A 496 21.26 6.33 -1.39
CA ALA A 496 19.98 6.38 -0.71
C ALA A 496 19.97 7.50 0.35
N SER A 497 21.01 7.59 1.19
CA SER A 497 21.16 8.69 2.16
C SER A 497 21.16 10.08 1.50
N LYS A 498 21.83 10.23 0.35
CA LYS A 498 21.86 11.52 -0.37
C LYS A 498 20.48 11.90 -0.90
N ILE A 499 19.75 10.93 -1.45
CA ILE A 499 18.38 11.13 -1.95
C ILE A 499 17.43 11.48 -0.81
N ILE A 500 17.48 10.75 0.32
CA ILE A 500 16.68 11.08 1.52
C ILE A 500 16.99 12.52 1.95
N LYS A 501 18.27 12.91 2.04
CA LYS A 501 18.68 14.28 2.40
C LYS A 501 18.12 15.32 1.43
N GLY A 502 18.13 15.03 0.14
CA GLY A 502 17.50 15.85 -0.89
C GLY A 502 16.00 16.03 -0.64
N MET A 503 15.27 14.93 -0.41
CA MET A 503 13.83 14.98 -0.14
C MET A 503 13.46 15.72 1.15
N LEU A 504 14.35 15.74 2.15
CA LEU A 504 14.19 16.52 3.38
C LEU A 504 14.46 18.02 3.19
N THR A 505 15.27 18.38 2.19
CA THR A 505 15.65 19.78 1.92
C THR A 505 14.71 20.42 0.91
N ASP A 506 14.30 19.65 -0.09
CA ASP A 506 13.41 20.08 -1.15
C ASP A 506 11.98 20.25 -0.61
N SER A 507 11.32 21.37 -0.94
CA SER A 507 9.88 21.52 -0.71
C SER A 507 9.06 20.70 -1.72
N SER A 508 7.88 20.23 -1.31
CA SER A 508 6.90 19.65 -2.25
C SER A 508 6.16 20.75 -3.03
N GLN A 509 5.45 20.36 -4.09
CA GLN A 509 4.38 21.19 -4.65
C GLN A 509 3.13 21.08 -3.76
N THR A 510 2.20 22.01 -3.92
CA THR A 510 0.88 21.99 -3.27
C THR A 510 -0.01 20.88 -3.84
N VAL A 511 -1.02 20.45 -3.08
CA VAL A 511 -2.12 19.63 -3.63
C VAL A 511 -3.10 20.57 -4.30
N ASP A 512 -3.09 20.60 -5.62
CA ASP A 512 -4.02 21.39 -6.42
C ASP A 512 -4.25 20.75 -7.80
N ARG A 513 -4.75 21.53 -8.77
CA ARG A 513 -5.01 21.01 -10.12
C ARG A 513 -3.74 20.79 -10.93
N TYR A 514 -2.63 21.45 -10.63
CA TYR A 514 -1.43 21.40 -11.43
C TYR A 514 -0.62 20.12 -11.19
N VAL A 515 -0.02 19.62 -12.26
CA VAL A 515 0.86 18.46 -12.24
C VAL A 515 2.04 18.72 -13.16
N THR A 516 3.25 18.39 -12.70
CA THR A 516 4.49 18.59 -13.46
C THR A 516 4.48 17.84 -14.81
N ASP A 517 5.18 18.39 -15.83
CA ASP A 517 5.37 17.73 -17.13
C ASP A 517 6.21 16.46 -17.05
N GLU A 518 6.98 16.29 -15.99
CA GLU A 518 7.69 15.05 -15.70
C GLU A 518 6.71 13.88 -15.44
N LEU A 519 5.48 14.18 -15.02
CA LEU A 519 4.41 13.21 -14.77
C LEU A 519 3.29 13.23 -15.82
N THR A 520 2.96 14.39 -16.41
CA THR A 520 1.89 14.49 -17.43
C THR A 520 2.35 14.24 -18.87
N ASN A 521 3.66 14.21 -19.14
CA ASN A 521 4.19 13.99 -20.48
C ASN A 521 5.31 12.96 -20.54
N LYS A 522 6.20 12.95 -19.54
CA LYS A 522 7.46 12.20 -19.56
C LYS A 522 7.51 11.02 -18.58
N TYR A 523 6.38 10.66 -17.97
CA TYR A 523 6.36 9.57 -16.99
C TYR A 523 6.79 8.26 -17.66
N LEU A 524 7.81 7.61 -17.08
CA LEU A 524 8.45 6.41 -17.62
C LEU A 524 8.89 6.51 -19.09
N GLU A 525 9.25 7.71 -19.55
CA GLU A 525 9.72 7.92 -20.92
C GLU A 525 11.00 7.10 -21.22
N SER A 526 10.95 6.37 -22.32
CA SER A 526 12.08 5.56 -22.80
C SER A 526 12.87 6.31 -23.88
N PHE A 527 12.16 7.01 -24.77
CA PHE A 527 12.70 7.96 -25.76
C PHE A 527 11.70 9.11 -25.98
N PRO A 528 12.16 10.29 -26.45
CA PRO A 528 11.31 11.48 -26.56
C PRO A 528 9.96 11.22 -27.24
N GLY A 529 8.87 11.61 -26.57
CA GLY A 529 7.50 11.45 -27.07
C GLY A 529 6.82 10.13 -26.69
N THR A 530 7.49 9.24 -25.94
CA THR A 530 6.92 7.95 -25.49
C THR A 530 6.36 7.92 -24.09
N GLY A 531 6.55 8.99 -23.31
CA GLY A 531 6.07 9.06 -21.95
C GLY A 531 4.56 8.88 -21.82
N ILE A 532 4.14 8.65 -20.59
CA ILE A 532 2.75 8.52 -20.17
C ILE A 532 2.31 9.83 -19.52
N ASP A 533 1.02 10.12 -19.60
CA ASP A 533 0.37 11.20 -18.86
C ASP A 533 -0.35 10.61 -17.64
N LEU A 534 0.19 10.80 -16.43
CA LEU A 534 -0.41 10.29 -15.21
C LEU A 534 -1.75 10.95 -14.86
N ALA A 535 -1.94 12.24 -15.16
CA ALA A 535 -3.21 12.91 -14.90
C ALA A 535 -4.31 12.32 -15.81
N ALA A 536 -4.00 12.13 -17.09
CA ALA A 536 -4.90 11.44 -18.00
C ALA A 536 -5.11 9.97 -17.61
N ASP A 537 -4.07 9.24 -17.14
CA ASP A 537 -4.22 7.86 -16.66
C ASP A 537 -5.17 7.80 -15.46
N HIS A 538 -5.06 8.69 -14.46
CA HIS A 538 -5.94 8.69 -13.29
C HIS A 538 -7.41 8.94 -13.65
N ILE A 539 -7.67 9.89 -14.54
CA ILE A 539 -9.03 10.17 -15.06
C ILE A 539 -9.58 8.93 -15.76
N GLN A 540 -8.78 8.37 -16.67
CA GLN A 540 -9.13 7.19 -17.46
C GLN A 540 -9.33 5.96 -16.58
N ARG A 541 -8.51 5.78 -15.53
CA ARG A 541 -8.60 4.71 -14.53
C ARG A 541 -9.85 4.84 -13.67
N GLY A 542 -10.22 6.05 -13.25
CA GLY A 542 -11.49 6.30 -12.56
C GLY A 542 -12.69 5.84 -13.38
N ARG A 543 -12.70 6.13 -14.70
CA ARG A 543 -13.74 5.67 -15.63
C ARG A 543 -13.71 4.15 -15.81
N ASP A 544 -12.54 3.53 -15.95
CA ASP A 544 -12.37 2.07 -16.05
C ASP A 544 -12.90 1.33 -14.80
N HIS A 545 -12.71 1.93 -13.63
CA HIS A 545 -13.16 1.40 -12.36
C HIS A 545 -14.64 1.66 -12.06
N GLY A 546 -15.34 2.39 -12.93
CA GLY A 546 -16.75 2.75 -12.71
C GLY A 546 -16.92 3.64 -11.48
N ILE A 547 -15.99 4.57 -11.25
CA ILE A 547 -16.11 5.57 -10.19
C ILE A 547 -17.17 6.61 -10.60
N MET A 548 -18.13 6.87 -9.71
CA MET A 548 -19.15 7.89 -9.93
C MET A 548 -18.53 9.28 -10.09
N SER A 549 -19.24 10.19 -10.78
CA SER A 549 -18.81 11.58 -10.93
C SER A 549 -18.73 12.32 -9.60
N TYR A 550 -17.95 13.39 -9.57
CA TYR A 550 -17.63 14.15 -8.36
C TYR A 550 -18.86 14.54 -7.52
N PRO A 551 -19.95 15.14 -8.08
CA PRO A 551 -21.11 15.52 -7.27
C PRO A 551 -21.78 14.35 -6.55
N MET A 552 -21.65 13.14 -7.10
CA MET A 552 -22.22 11.97 -6.43
C MET A 552 -21.52 11.69 -5.10
N TRP A 553 -20.25 12.09 -4.92
CA TRP A 553 -19.51 11.87 -3.68
C TRP A 553 -19.77 12.93 -2.61
N THR A 554 -20.23 14.12 -3.00
CA THR A 554 -20.48 15.25 -2.10
C THR A 554 -21.92 15.34 -1.63
N ILE A 555 -22.88 14.98 -2.48
CA ILE A 555 -24.31 15.05 -2.19
C ILE A 555 -24.69 13.92 -1.23
N LYS A 556 -25.31 14.27 -0.09
CA LYS A 556 -25.92 13.29 0.82
C LYS A 556 -27.32 12.91 0.35
N THR A 557 -27.77 11.70 0.73
CA THR A 557 -29.12 11.24 0.42
C THR A 557 -30.17 12.23 0.94
N GLY A 558 -31.02 12.73 0.05
CA GLY A 558 -32.08 13.70 0.37
C GLY A 558 -31.68 15.17 0.22
N GLU A 559 -30.42 15.49 -0.05
CA GLU A 559 -30.00 16.87 -0.32
C GLU A 559 -30.38 17.33 -1.74
N PRO A 560 -30.62 18.64 -1.94
CA PRO A 560 -30.89 19.19 -3.27
C PRO A 560 -29.73 18.92 -4.23
N ARG A 561 -30.09 18.54 -5.45
CA ARG A 561 -29.13 18.42 -6.54
C ARG A 561 -28.49 19.78 -6.84
N TRP A 562 -27.17 19.77 -7.05
CA TRP A 562 -26.45 20.94 -7.54
C TRP A 562 -26.94 21.36 -8.92
N SER A 563 -27.09 22.67 -9.12
CA SER A 563 -27.69 23.25 -10.32
C SER A 563 -26.68 23.59 -11.40
N ASN A 564 -25.46 24.02 -11.04
CA ASN A 564 -24.43 24.46 -11.98
C ASN A 564 -23.05 24.49 -11.32
N PHE A 565 -22.01 24.80 -12.11
CA PHE A 565 -20.61 24.83 -11.64
C PHE A 565 -20.32 25.83 -10.51
N LYS A 566 -21.14 26.89 -10.33
CA LYS A 566 -20.99 27.80 -9.17
C LYS A 566 -21.41 27.16 -7.85
N SER A 567 -22.12 26.04 -7.89
CA SER A 567 -22.47 25.24 -6.70
C SER A 567 -21.28 24.45 -6.13
N LEU A 568 -20.12 24.44 -6.80
CA LEU A 568 -18.89 23.80 -6.33
C LEU A 568 -18.20 24.66 -5.25
N THR A 569 -18.81 24.78 -4.07
CA THR A 569 -18.36 25.69 -3.00
C THR A 569 -16.99 25.35 -2.42
N ASN A 570 -16.51 24.12 -2.63
CA ASN A 570 -15.17 23.68 -2.21
C ASN A 570 -14.08 24.03 -3.23
N HIS A 571 -14.41 24.74 -4.32
CA HIS A 571 -13.49 25.12 -5.37
C HIS A 571 -13.35 26.64 -5.47
N SER A 572 -12.16 27.11 -5.85
CA SER A 572 -11.94 28.52 -6.20
C SER A 572 -12.77 28.91 -7.43
N THR A 573 -13.04 30.21 -7.59
CA THR A 573 -13.76 30.73 -8.76
C THR A 573 -13.05 30.41 -10.09
N ASP A 574 -11.71 30.38 -10.11
CA ASP A 574 -10.91 29.93 -11.27
C ASP A 574 -11.18 28.45 -11.59
N ASN A 575 -11.13 27.56 -10.58
CA ASN A 575 -11.37 26.14 -10.79
C ASN A 575 -12.81 25.88 -11.25
N GLN A 576 -13.80 26.59 -10.69
CA GLN A 576 -15.19 26.51 -11.15
C GLN A 576 -15.34 26.91 -12.62
N ALA A 577 -14.73 28.04 -13.01
CA ALA A 577 -14.77 28.53 -14.39
C ALA A 577 -14.13 27.54 -15.36
N ARG A 578 -12.94 27.02 -15.04
CA ARG A 578 -12.22 26.05 -15.89
C ARG A 578 -12.94 24.71 -16.02
N LEU A 579 -13.51 24.20 -14.92
CA LEU A 579 -14.34 22.99 -14.97
C LEU A 579 -15.55 23.19 -15.89
N SER A 580 -16.18 24.36 -15.84
CA SER A 580 -17.32 24.69 -16.72
C SER A 580 -16.96 24.84 -18.20
N GLN A 581 -15.69 25.10 -18.51
CA GLN A 581 -15.20 25.23 -19.88
C GLN A 581 -14.91 23.88 -20.53
N ILE A 582 -14.49 22.87 -19.74
CA ILE A 582 -14.13 21.55 -20.25
C ILE A 582 -15.24 20.50 -20.09
N TYR A 583 -16.05 20.58 -19.03
CA TYR A 583 -17.20 19.69 -18.83
C TYR A 583 -18.50 20.41 -19.21
N ARG A 584 -19.39 19.69 -19.90
CA ARG A 584 -20.70 20.25 -20.31
C ARG A 584 -21.66 20.37 -19.14
N ASN A 585 -21.57 19.43 -18.20
CA ASN A 585 -22.44 19.38 -17.04
C ASN A 585 -21.63 19.06 -15.76
N ILE A 586 -22.09 19.58 -14.62
CA ILE A 586 -21.44 19.33 -13.33
C ILE A 586 -21.42 17.84 -12.95
N TYR A 587 -22.45 17.08 -13.35
CA TYR A 587 -22.51 15.63 -13.11
C TYR A 587 -21.62 14.81 -14.05
N ASP A 588 -20.90 15.47 -14.96
CA ASP A 588 -19.94 14.80 -15.83
C ASP A 588 -18.51 14.79 -15.26
N ILE A 589 -18.22 15.58 -14.22
CA ILE A 589 -16.86 15.80 -13.72
C ILE A 589 -16.31 14.52 -13.09
N ASP A 590 -15.15 14.07 -13.55
CA ASP A 590 -14.47 12.92 -12.96
C ASP A 590 -13.99 13.22 -11.53
N LEU A 591 -14.15 12.25 -10.62
CA LEU A 591 -13.86 12.45 -9.19
C LEU A 591 -12.42 12.91 -8.93
N TRP A 592 -11.43 12.35 -9.63
CA TRP A 592 -10.04 12.70 -9.37
C TRP A 592 -9.76 14.18 -9.71
N THR A 593 -10.21 14.64 -10.88
CA THR A 593 -10.04 16.02 -11.36
C THR A 593 -10.64 17.05 -10.40
N ALA A 594 -11.88 16.86 -9.96
CA ALA A 594 -12.49 17.79 -9.02
C ALA A 594 -11.96 17.63 -7.60
N GLY A 595 -11.76 16.41 -7.11
CA GLY A 595 -11.34 16.17 -5.74
C GLY A 595 -9.94 16.71 -5.42
N ILE A 596 -8.98 16.61 -6.35
CA ILE A 596 -7.62 17.14 -6.15
C ILE A 596 -7.56 18.68 -6.23
N SER A 597 -8.57 19.31 -6.84
CA SER A 597 -8.62 20.76 -7.05
C SER A 597 -9.53 21.50 -6.06
N GLU A 598 -10.01 20.79 -5.04
CA GLU A 598 -10.70 21.38 -3.90
C GLU A 598 -9.73 22.21 -3.04
N ILE A 599 -10.27 23.24 -2.38
CA ILE A 599 -9.56 24.02 -1.37
C ILE A 599 -9.26 23.08 -0.18
N PRO A 600 -8.00 23.00 0.29
CA PRO A 600 -7.64 22.17 1.43
C PRO A 600 -8.43 22.50 2.70
N VAL A 601 -8.74 21.48 3.49
CA VAL A 601 -9.34 21.66 4.82
C VAL A 601 -8.38 22.36 5.78
N LEU A 602 -8.90 23.04 6.80
CA LEU A 602 -8.07 23.74 7.77
C LEU A 602 -7.07 22.78 8.46
N GLY A 603 -5.79 23.10 8.35
CA GLY A 603 -4.70 22.30 8.94
C GLY A 603 -4.40 20.99 8.21
N GLY A 604 -5.04 20.73 7.07
CA GLY A 604 -4.77 19.59 6.20
C GLY A 604 -4.25 20.02 4.82
N LYS A 605 -3.92 19.04 3.97
CA LYS A 605 -3.41 19.25 2.61
C LYS A 605 -4.41 18.91 1.52
N VAL A 606 -5.47 18.16 1.83
CA VAL A 606 -6.49 17.76 0.85
C VAL A 606 -7.83 18.45 1.12
N GLY A 607 -8.64 18.59 0.07
CA GLY A 607 -10.00 19.09 0.19
C GLY A 607 -10.95 18.16 0.94
N PRO A 608 -12.14 18.63 1.31
CA PRO A 608 -13.08 17.88 2.14
C PRO A 608 -13.53 16.54 1.55
N THR A 609 -13.68 16.41 0.23
CA THR A 609 -14.15 15.14 -0.38
C THR A 609 -13.07 14.07 -0.27
N PHE A 610 -11.85 14.39 -0.71
CA PHE A 610 -10.72 13.48 -0.58
C PHE A 610 -10.38 13.21 0.88
N GLY A 611 -10.41 14.25 1.73
CA GLY A 611 -10.20 14.12 3.16
C GLY A 611 -11.15 13.11 3.81
N ASN A 612 -12.46 13.15 3.52
CA ASN A 612 -13.40 12.17 4.07
C ASN A 612 -13.19 10.75 3.52
N ILE A 613 -12.85 10.60 2.23
CA ILE A 613 -12.57 9.27 1.64
C ILE A 613 -11.31 8.65 2.27
N ILE A 614 -10.23 9.44 2.37
CA ILE A 614 -8.97 9.02 2.98
C ILE A 614 -9.21 8.70 4.46
N ALA A 615 -9.85 9.59 5.22
CA ALA A 615 -10.13 9.36 6.63
C ALA A 615 -10.95 8.08 6.85
N LYS A 616 -11.97 7.83 6.02
CA LYS A 616 -12.77 6.60 6.11
C LYS A 616 -11.95 5.35 5.77
N GLN A 617 -11.02 5.44 4.81
CA GLN A 617 -10.13 4.32 4.49
C GLN A 617 -9.24 3.97 5.70
N PHE A 618 -8.61 4.95 6.32
CA PHE A 618 -7.73 4.71 7.46
C PHE A 618 -8.52 4.32 8.73
N GLU A 619 -9.75 4.79 8.89
CA GLU A 619 -10.64 4.34 9.97
C GLU A 619 -10.87 2.81 9.91
N VAL A 620 -11.19 2.27 8.73
CA VAL A 620 -11.41 0.82 8.59
C VAL A 620 -10.11 0.00 8.66
N LEU A 621 -8.97 0.59 8.27
CA LEU A 621 -7.66 -0.04 8.43
C LEU A 621 -7.24 -0.14 9.89
N LYS A 622 -7.53 0.88 10.71
CA LYS A 622 -7.27 0.87 12.15
C LYS A 622 -8.18 -0.14 12.87
N ASN A 623 -9.49 -0.05 12.62
CA ASN A 623 -10.49 -0.78 13.41
C ASN A 623 -10.68 -2.23 12.95
N GLY A 624 -10.50 -2.51 11.65
CA GLY A 624 -10.67 -3.83 11.04
C GLY A 624 -9.42 -4.69 11.00
N ASP A 625 -8.30 -4.24 11.58
CA ASP A 625 -7.05 -4.99 11.67
C ASP A 625 -6.87 -5.60 13.05
N ARG A 626 -7.02 -6.93 13.17
CA ARG A 626 -6.83 -7.66 14.44
C ARG A 626 -5.44 -7.46 15.03
N PHE A 627 -4.44 -7.21 14.18
CA PHE A 627 -3.04 -7.04 14.58
C PHE A 627 -2.62 -5.56 14.64
N TRP A 628 -3.56 -4.60 14.58
CA TRP A 628 -3.27 -3.18 14.81
C TRP A 628 -2.46 -3.03 16.10
N TYR A 629 -1.37 -2.26 16.04
CA TYR A 629 -0.34 -2.33 17.07
C TYR A 629 -0.84 -1.98 18.48
N GLU A 630 -1.88 -1.14 18.63
CA GLU A 630 -2.44 -0.76 19.93
C GLU A 630 -3.53 -1.70 20.46
N ASN A 631 -3.93 -2.75 19.73
CA ASN A 631 -5.01 -3.63 20.18
C ASN A 631 -4.63 -4.47 21.40
N ASN A 632 -5.63 -4.75 22.26
CA ASN A 632 -5.50 -5.62 23.43
C ASN A 632 -5.89 -7.10 23.15
N ASP A 633 -5.47 -7.63 22.00
CA ASP A 633 -5.82 -8.99 21.58
C ASP A 633 -4.65 -9.98 21.68
N LYS A 634 -4.90 -11.22 21.29
CA LYS A 634 -3.85 -12.24 21.20
C LYS A 634 -2.73 -11.79 20.27
N GLY A 635 -1.51 -11.68 20.80
CA GLY A 635 -0.40 -11.08 20.08
C GLY A 635 -0.31 -9.55 20.23
N ALA A 636 -0.95 -8.97 21.24
CA ALA A 636 -0.72 -7.58 21.64
C ALA A 636 0.73 -7.36 22.11
N PHE A 637 1.24 -6.15 21.90
CA PHE A 637 2.46 -5.72 22.56
C PHE A 637 2.19 -5.50 24.05
N SER A 638 3.19 -5.75 24.90
CA SER A 638 3.07 -5.39 26.31
C SER A 638 2.96 -3.86 26.45
N ARG A 639 2.40 -3.36 27.55
CA ARG A 639 2.31 -1.92 27.80
C ARG A 639 3.66 -1.23 27.72
N VAL A 640 4.73 -1.91 28.16
CA VAL A 640 6.10 -1.39 28.12
C VAL A 640 6.61 -1.31 26.68
N GLN A 641 6.36 -2.33 25.86
CA GLN A 641 6.69 -2.33 24.44
C GLN A 641 5.93 -1.23 23.67
N LEU A 642 4.63 -1.05 23.95
CA LEU A 642 3.85 0.03 23.35
C LEU A 642 4.38 1.41 23.68
N GLN A 643 4.83 1.63 24.91
CA GLN A 643 5.44 2.90 25.28
C GLN A 643 6.76 3.16 24.56
N GLU A 644 7.48 2.12 24.14
CA GLU A 644 8.65 2.30 23.27
C GLU A 644 8.27 2.59 21.81
N ILE A 645 7.26 1.90 21.27
CA ILE A 645 6.75 2.15 19.91
C ILE A 645 6.23 3.59 19.79
N ARG A 646 5.53 4.10 20.80
CA ARG A 646 4.99 5.48 20.82
C ARG A 646 6.05 6.59 20.84
N LYS A 647 7.34 6.26 21.01
CA LYS A 647 8.45 7.22 20.90
C LYS A 647 8.99 7.32 19.46
N VAL A 648 8.66 6.34 18.62
CA VAL A 648 9.23 6.24 17.27
C VAL A 648 8.72 7.37 16.40
N SER A 649 9.63 7.97 15.65
CA SER A 649 9.32 8.94 14.60
C SER A 649 10.00 8.54 13.29
N LEU A 650 9.46 8.99 12.15
CA LEU A 650 10.14 8.75 10.87
C LEU A 650 11.54 9.40 10.89
N THR A 651 11.64 10.57 11.51
CA THR A 651 12.91 11.28 11.71
C THR A 651 13.97 10.39 12.37
N GLU A 652 13.62 9.67 13.45
CA GLU A 652 14.58 8.82 14.16
C GLU A 652 14.94 7.56 13.35
N ILE A 653 13.98 6.98 12.61
CA ILE A 653 14.24 5.88 11.67
C ILE A 653 15.21 6.33 10.57
N LEU A 654 15.04 7.52 10.01
CA LEU A 654 15.96 8.06 9.00
C LEU A 654 17.36 8.24 9.59
N CYS A 655 17.49 8.82 10.78
CA CYS A 655 18.78 9.01 11.46
C CYS A 655 19.56 7.69 11.65
N ARG A 656 18.90 6.59 12.00
CA ARG A 656 19.58 5.32 12.31
C ARG A 656 19.83 4.43 11.09
N ASN A 657 19.23 4.73 9.94
CA ASN A 657 19.35 3.95 8.70
C ASN A 657 19.95 4.73 7.51
N THR A 658 20.38 5.96 7.75
CA THR A 658 21.07 6.83 6.79
C THR A 658 22.32 7.46 7.42
N ARG A 659 23.12 8.16 6.63
CA ARG A 659 24.31 8.89 7.09
C ARG A 659 24.00 10.34 7.48
N ILE A 660 22.73 10.67 7.69
CA ILE A 660 22.27 12.01 8.10
C ILE A 660 22.56 12.20 9.60
N THR A 661 23.15 13.34 9.97
CA THR A 661 23.53 13.66 11.36
C THR A 661 22.68 14.75 12.01
N GLU A 662 22.08 15.62 11.20
CA GLU A 662 21.16 16.68 11.60
C GLU A 662 19.92 16.64 10.70
N ILE A 663 18.74 16.72 11.30
CA ILE A 663 17.44 16.51 10.63
C ILE A 663 16.34 17.29 11.36
N GLN A 664 15.26 17.65 10.67
CA GLN A 664 14.08 18.28 11.25
C GLN A 664 13.44 17.42 12.35
N LYS A 665 12.78 18.03 13.35
CA LYS A 665 12.03 17.26 14.36
C LYS A 665 10.95 16.37 13.72
N ASN A 666 10.15 16.93 12.81
CA ASN A 666 9.23 16.21 11.95
C ASN A 666 9.72 16.27 10.51
N SER A 667 10.09 15.11 9.95
CA SER A 667 10.66 14.98 8.60
C SER A 667 9.67 15.25 7.46
N PHE A 668 8.36 15.26 7.71
CA PHE A 668 7.36 15.66 6.72
C PHE A 668 7.22 17.18 6.56
N VAL A 669 7.67 17.93 7.56
CA VAL A 669 7.54 19.39 7.62
C VAL A 669 8.89 20.03 7.30
N ALA A 670 8.87 21.10 6.52
CA ALA A 670 10.10 21.83 6.18
C ALA A 670 10.79 22.38 7.44
N ALA A 671 12.09 22.65 7.34
CA ALA A 671 12.85 23.22 8.45
C ALA A 671 12.38 24.66 8.72
N SER A 672 12.06 24.97 9.96
CA SER A 672 11.62 26.31 10.40
C SER A 672 11.94 26.53 11.88
N GLU A 673 11.61 27.71 12.42
CA GLU A 673 11.74 27.95 13.87
C GLU A 673 10.89 26.98 14.71
N SER A 674 9.70 26.62 14.22
CA SER A 674 8.79 25.67 14.88
C SER A 674 9.19 24.21 14.66
N ASN A 675 9.94 23.91 13.60
CA ASN A 675 10.45 22.59 13.25
C ASN A 675 11.96 22.64 12.96
N PRO A 676 12.80 22.92 13.98
CA PRO A 676 14.22 23.15 13.77
C PRO A 676 14.96 21.86 13.42
N LEU A 677 16.14 22.01 12.80
CA LEU A 677 17.10 20.93 12.69
C LEU A 677 17.64 20.56 14.09
N VAL A 678 17.67 19.26 14.38
CA VAL A 678 18.19 18.69 15.61
C VAL A 678 19.21 17.61 15.29
N LYS A 679 20.15 17.40 16.21
CA LYS A 679 21.15 16.33 16.07
C LYS A 679 20.47 14.98 16.27
N CYS A 680 20.77 14.01 15.40
CA CYS A 680 20.22 12.66 15.50
C CYS A 680 20.41 12.00 16.88
N GLY A 681 21.51 12.32 17.57
CA GLY A 681 21.80 11.80 18.91
C GLY A 681 20.84 12.26 20.02
N THR A 682 20.07 13.34 19.82
CA THR A 682 19.14 13.89 20.82
C THR A 682 17.71 13.36 20.68
N LEU A 683 17.41 12.63 19.60
CA LEU A 683 16.09 12.07 19.36
C LEU A 683 15.84 10.86 20.27
N ALA A 684 14.60 10.70 20.72
CA ALA A 684 14.19 9.55 21.51
C ALA A 684 14.25 8.28 20.65
N LYS A 685 14.97 7.26 21.13
CA LYS A 685 15.14 5.98 20.43
C LYS A 685 14.25 4.92 21.04
N ILE A 686 13.79 3.99 20.21
CA ILE A 686 13.10 2.79 20.68
C ILE A 686 14.07 1.93 21.51
N ASP A 687 13.71 1.62 22.76
CA ASP A 687 14.50 0.71 23.58
C ASP A 687 14.13 -0.76 23.29
N LEU A 688 14.87 -1.39 22.38
CA LEU A 688 14.66 -2.80 22.02
C LEU A 688 14.90 -3.77 23.20
N CYS A 689 15.56 -3.33 24.29
CA CYS A 689 15.69 -4.16 25.49
C CYS A 689 14.35 -4.49 26.13
N LYS A 690 13.26 -3.76 25.81
CA LYS A 690 11.91 -4.11 26.25
C LYS A 690 11.32 -5.36 25.56
N TRP A 691 12.01 -5.89 24.54
CA TRP A 691 11.74 -7.20 23.94
C TRP A 691 12.70 -8.28 24.44
N GLY A 692 13.72 -7.93 25.23
CA GLY A 692 14.68 -8.86 25.82
C GLY A 692 14.19 -9.52 27.10
N PRO A 693 14.90 -10.55 27.60
CA PRO A 693 14.67 -11.06 28.94
C PRO A 693 14.90 -9.95 29.97
N PRO A 694 14.19 -9.96 31.11
CA PRO A 694 14.38 -8.94 32.14
C PRO A 694 15.80 -9.00 32.70
N SER A 695 16.54 -7.90 32.54
CA SER A 695 17.79 -7.71 33.27
C SER A 695 17.49 -7.61 34.76
N HIS A 696 18.18 -8.39 35.58
CA HIS A 696 18.01 -8.36 37.03
C HIS A 696 19.31 -7.95 37.71
N TRP A 697 19.15 -7.25 38.82
CA TRP A 697 20.26 -6.95 39.69
C TRP A 697 20.69 -8.19 40.44
N LEU A 698 21.99 -8.48 40.41
CA LEU A 698 22.60 -9.35 41.39
C LEU A 698 22.51 -8.74 42.80
N ALA A 699 22.74 -9.58 43.80
CA ALA A 699 22.83 -9.13 45.19
C ALA A 699 23.80 -7.96 45.33
N TRP A 700 23.48 -7.04 46.23
CA TRP A 700 24.38 -5.95 46.59
C TRP A 700 25.70 -6.52 47.11
N GLY A 701 26.81 -6.01 46.60
CA GLY A 701 28.12 -6.26 47.16
C GLY A 701 28.28 -5.64 48.55
N SER A 702 29.41 -5.93 49.18
CA SER A 702 29.78 -5.38 50.49
C SER A 702 29.90 -3.86 50.45
N TRP A 703 29.61 -3.22 51.58
CA TRP A 703 29.90 -1.80 51.77
C TRP A 703 31.41 -1.54 51.74
N SER A 704 31.81 -0.46 51.09
CA SER A 704 33.17 0.07 51.18
C SER A 704 33.49 0.52 52.60
N LEU A 705 34.79 0.68 52.88
CA LEU A 705 35.24 1.44 54.03
C LEU A 705 34.67 2.86 53.99
N CYS A 706 34.49 3.43 55.18
CA CYS A 706 33.95 4.78 55.34
C CYS A 706 35.02 5.82 54.99
N TYR A 707 34.80 6.56 53.90
CA TYR A 707 35.70 7.60 53.42
C TYR A 707 34.96 8.92 53.38
N GLN A 708 35.54 9.95 54.02
CA GLN A 708 34.92 11.29 54.12
C GLN A 708 33.45 11.26 54.61
N GLY A 709 33.12 10.37 55.54
CA GLY A 709 31.77 10.27 56.13
C GLY A 709 30.73 9.55 55.28
N THR A 710 31.14 8.91 54.16
CA THR A 710 30.25 8.10 53.33
C THR A 710 30.83 6.71 53.05
N LYS A 711 29.95 5.73 52.90
CA LYS A 711 30.27 4.39 52.40
C LYS A 711 29.37 4.09 51.21
N LEU A 712 29.88 3.31 50.27
CA LEU A 712 29.14 2.93 49.07
C LEU A 712 29.14 1.42 48.90
N ARG A 713 28.08 0.87 48.32
CA ARG A 713 28.06 -0.50 47.81
C ARG A 713 27.56 -0.50 46.38
N ARG A 714 27.99 -1.51 45.62
CA ARG A 714 27.64 -1.67 44.20
C ARG A 714 26.97 -3.01 43.98
N ARG A 715 26.14 -3.08 42.95
CA ARG A 715 25.56 -4.34 42.44
C ARG A 715 25.77 -4.40 40.94
N ILE A 716 25.88 -5.62 40.42
CA ILE A 716 26.10 -5.86 39.00
C ILE A 716 24.76 -6.19 38.36
N CYS A 717 24.49 -5.57 37.21
CA CYS A 717 23.35 -5.95 36.39
C CYS A 717 23.72 -7.23 35.64
N GLN A 718 23.01 -8.33 35.87
CA GLN A 718 23.22 -9.56 35.13
C GLN A 718 22.20 -9.67 34.01
N ASN A 719 22.71 -10.03 32.83
CA ASN A 719 21.92 -10.39 31.68
C ASN A 719 22.59 -11.56 30.94
N ASN A 720 21.81 -12.53 30.50
CA ASN A 720 22.29 -13.71 29.76
C ASN A 720 22.39 -13.47 28.24
N SER A 721 22.17 -12.24 27.77
CA SER A 721 22.32 -11.84 26.36
C SER A 721 23.72 -11.32 26.00
N LYS A 722 24.07 -11.38 24.71
CA LYS A 722 25.33 -10.80 24.20
C LYS A 722 25.34 -9.27 24.23
N ILE A 723 24.17 -8.63 24.25
CA ILE A 723 23.98 -7.19 24.46
C ILE A 723 23.55 -6.98 25.92
N VAL A 724 24.25 -6.11 26.67
CA VAL A 724 23.90 -5.82 28.06
C VAL A 724 22.75 -4.81 28.09
N CYS A 725 21.52 -5.29 28.25
CA CYS A 725 20.39 -4.42 28.55
C CYS A 725 20.47 -3.88 29.97
N PRO A 726 20.29 -2.55 30.20
CA PRO A 726 20.45 -1.95 31.52
C PRO A 726 19.35 -2.41 32.48
N CYS A 727 19.71 -2.70 33.73
CA CYS A 727 18.77 -2.96 34.81
C CYS A 727 18.12 -1.65 35.30
N GLN A 728 16.84 -1.69 35.68
CA GLN A 728 16.15 -0.51 36.22
C GLN A 728 16.56 -0.21 37.66
N GLY A 729 16.90 1.06 37.97
CA GLY A 729 17.32 1.52 39.29
C GLY A 729 18.83 1.74 39.41
N SER A 730 19.32 2.15 40.59
CA SER A 730 20.74 2.48 40.77
C SER A 730 21.62 1.23 40.89
N SER A 731 22.78 1.21 40.24
CA SER A 731 23.85 0.21 40.47
C SER A 731 24.68 0.51 41.73
N MET A 732 24.47 1.68 42.35
CA MET A 732 25.24 2.19 43.47
C MET A 732 24.33 2.74 44.57
N GLU A 733 24.62 2.39 45.81
CA GLU A 733 23.97 2.95 47.00
C GLU A 733 25.02 3.64 47.86
N ILE A 734 24.75 4.87 48.28
CA ILE A 734 25.64 5.67 49.13
C ILE A 734 24.90 5.94 50.44
N ARG A 735 25.58 5.73 51.57
CA ARG A 735 25.05 6.04 52.91
C ARG A 735 26.08 6.78 53.76
N PRO A 736 25.62 7.64 54.68
CA PRO A 736 26.49 8.24 55.68
C PRO A 736 27.04 7.18 56.65
N CYS A 737 28.23 7.44 57.17
CA CYS A 737 28.90 6.61 58.17
C CYS A 737 29.73 7.47 59.13
N GLN A 738 29.82 7.05 60.41
CA GLN A 738 30.40 7.88 61.47
C GLN A 738 31.90 7.66 61.72
N ASN A 739 32.48 6.56 61.21
CA ASN A 739 33.88 6.23 61.47
C ASN A 739 34.78 6.67 60.31
N ARG A 740 35.47 7.81 60.45
CA ARG A 740 36.50 8.25 59.48
C ARG A 740 37.62 7.21 59.39
N TYR A 741 37.78 6.58 58.24
CA TYR A 741 39.02 5.86 57.94
C TYR A 741 40.11 6.89 57.56
N VAL A 742 41.13 7.01 58.41
CA VAL A 742 42.37 7.75 58.12
C VAL A 742 43.38 6.71 57.61
N PRO A 743 43.84 6.75 56.35
CA PRO A 743 44.85 5.81 55.88
C PRO A 743 46.15 5.99 56.68
N PRO A 744 46.90 4.92 56.97
CA PRO A 744 48.25 5.07 57.51
C PRO A 744 49.12 5.81 56.49
N VAL A 745 49.76 6.89 56.91
CA VAL A 745 50.84 7.54 56.16
C VAL A 745 51.96 6.53 56.01
N GLN A 746 52.15 5.97 54.81
CA GLN A 746 53.39 5.24 54.50
C GLN A 746 54.53 6.25 54.49
N GLN A 747 55.40 6.16 55.50
CA GLN A 747 56.71 6.80 55.49
C GLN A 747 57.48 6.26 54.28
N LYS A 748 57.77 7.13 53.31
CA LYS A 748 58.77 6.88 52.27
C LYS A 748 60.14 6.81 52.96
N GLN A 749 60.74 5.63 53.04
CA GLN A 749 62.19 5.50 53.04
C GLN A 749 62.68 5.44 51.59
N HIS A 750 63.68 6.27 51.30
CA HIS A 750 64.39 6.30 50.03
C HIS A 750 65.03 4.95 49.70
N GLN A 751 64.72 4.41 48.52
CA GLN A 751 65.69 3.68 47.69
C GLN A 751 65.36 3.96 46.22
N GLN A 752 66.36 4.42 45.47
CA GLN A 752 66.29 4.76 44.04
C GLN A 752 65.93 3.54 43.19
N PRO A 753 65.10 3.67 42.15
CA PRO A 753 65.02 2.69 41.08
C PRO A 753 65.95 3.04 39.92
N THR A 754 66.74 2.04 39.53
CA THR A 754 67.49 1.93 38.28
C THR A 754 66.60 2.18 37.06
N GLN A 755 67.13 2.95 36.10
CA GLN A 755 66.55 3.20 34.79
C GLN A 755 66.63 1.94 33.91
N GLN A 756 65.51 1.50 33.33
CA GLN A 756 65.44 0.95 31.98
C GLN A 756 63.98 0.98 31.45
N PRO A 757 63.74 1.40 30.19
CA PRO A 757 62.39 1.69 29.70
C PRO A 757 61.85 0.57 28.80
N THR A 758 60.54 0.29 28.89
CA THR A 758 59.79 -0.35 27.80
C THR A 758 58.43 0.34 27.63
N GLU A 759 58.43 1.40 26.83
CA GLU A 759 57.27 1.86 26.08
C GLU A 759 57.48 1.51 24.60
N ARG A 760 56.49 0.83 24.01
CA ARG A 760 55.94 1.03 22.67
C ARG A 760 55.08 -0.19 22.32
N VAL A 761 53.83 0.05 21.91
CA VAL A 761 53.34 -0.18 20.54
C VAL A 761 51.87 0.26 20.48
N MET A 762 51.61 1.43 19.89
CA MET A 762 50.57 1.57 18.87
C MET A 762 50.75 2.85 18.04
N GLN A 763 50.63 2.66 16.72
CA GLN A 763 50.43 3.63 15.63
C GLN A 763 51.64 4.40 15.07
N GLN A 764 52.07 3.99 13.87
CA GLN A 764 52.15 4.83 12.67
C GLN A 764 52.62 3.99 11.47
N THR A 765 51.82 3.93 10.40
CA THR A 765 52.26 3.49 9.07
C THR A 765 51.66 4.40 8.02
N THR A 766 52.52 5.24 7.43
CA THR A 766 52.27 5.92 6.16
C THR A 766 53.47 5.68 5.24
N LYS A 767 53.20 5.01 4.11
CA LYS A 767 53.83 5.02 2.77
C LYS A 767 55.33 5.37 2.60
N VAL A 768 56.06 4.50 1.88
CA VAL A 768 56.46 4.61 0.46
C VAL A 768 57.66 3.66 0.23
N PHE A 769 57.58 2.74 -0.74
CA PHE A 769 58.66 2.50 -1.71
C PHE A 769 58.14 1.73 -2.93
N LEU A 770 58.55 2.23 -4.09
CA LEU A 770 58.38 1.66 -5.42
C LEU A 770 59.37 0.51 -5.65
N SER A 771 58.98 -0.34 -6.61
CA SER A 771 59.81 -1.01 -7.62
C SER A 771 60.13 -2.51 -7.43
N HIS A 772 59.62 -3.27 -8.42
CA HIS A 772 60.22 -4.40 -9.15
C HIS A 772 59.27 -5.60 -9.33
N ARG A 773 58.92 -5.84 -10.61
CA ARG A 773 58.21 -7.02 -11.15
C ARG A 773 59.08 -8.29 -10.99
N PRO A 774 58.51 -9.52 -11.12
CA PRO A 774 58.32 -10.11 -12.46
C PRO A 774 56.96 -10.81 -12.70
N ALA A 775 56.53 -10.67 -13.97
CA ALA A 775 55.79 -11.49 -14.95
C ALA A 775 55.24 -12.93 -14.62
N PRO A 776 54.41 -13.54 -15.52
CA PRO A 776 53.11 -14.12 -15.20
C PRO A 776 53.00 -15.64 -15.42
N VAL A 777 51.90 -16.26 -14.95
CA VAL A 777 51.48 -17.62 -15.37
C VAL A 777 49.97 -17.62 -15.69
N MET A 778 49.68 -17.90 -16.96
CA MET A 778 48.38 -18.34 -17.51
C MET A 778 48.02 -19.74 -17.02
N VAL A 779 46.72 -20.05 -16.88
CA VAL A 779 46.01 -21.29 -17.32
C VAL A 779 44.50 -20.98 -17.14
N ALA A 780 43.75 -20.65 -18.18
CA ALA A 780 42.96 -21.47 -19.14
C ALA A 780 41.46 -21.48 -18.80
#